data_AF-A0A9D5W9I5-F1
#
_entry.id   AF-A0A9D5W9I5-F1
#
_cell.length_a   1.000
_cell.length_b   1.000
_cell.length_c   1.000
_cell.angle_alpha   90.00
_cell.angle_beta   90.00
_cell.angle_gamma   90.00
#
_symmetry.space_group_name_H-M   'P 1'
#
loop_
_entity.id
_entity.type
_entity.pdbx_description
1 polymer ?
#
loop_
_entity_poly.entity_id
_entity_poly.type
_entity_poly.pdbx_seq_one_letter_code
_entity_poly.pdbx_strand_id
1 'polypeptide(L)'
;MGITYEFRTDKGVLLTAGPPDEQGTGDDSFIYIKLQVSSQSKKSPVILPDVLHWGLTRDEKGKWNIPEVGLWPEGSLNVTGSALQSPFKTRHDDDCRVNELLLKVKKDTPYKIIEFVLYFSQNNLWDNNGGKNFKIKIRDFIVNKSKEKDSSSEVLRQYPAFPTETDGFTFNLPPYGTLYASLDKSSSQTVLSLSSDIPPPLILHWGVSERGGGKWQIPAEYEVTEGNTFIKNGSLENEFIERNGRFSLTIKFSADTAPVCILFVLFKPDKGVWIKNGREDFKIQLKEVQPLGDTDHTEVIDEIVSKETGPQSWTLMHRFNLCHNFSERMSNDRNGLYLMYIWLRYSALRQLDWQRNYNTQPRELSHALDRLCLKLASIYADSPSVRHIIPMILSNIGPGGDGQRIRDEILNIMHRNKLKEVNHTFIEQWHQKLHNNATADDIVICKAYIEFQRSNGSLDVFYSVLNSMGVTRERLMGFERPIKSDPEFIPHLRDVLVRDFEHYLKILNSVHKGVDLERCRDSVSYIFGDDVMGALRFIVENKDSMDITVVTRLFTTIKWIRQRIRGIIVSERDLGRLKDLLFLDLSLMEYLRVLTERNLHANLGGHTLLELVDLSLENLLLTDLPPVEKANSSYDIRAEIQSCINHIRKINSVEGTEWVLSSLSVVERIERFVGLFVDFYYSAFQARAEHLGNRFNAAPWSVTMFTEEVLRGQFHFVVSLLLRYLNRLLRTEAGLRKWQVLSPFEASGIVELYHTLKETEGFEFKQQTVIITEKVSGDEDIPAGVTAVISEEMADIVSHVSVRARNERILFATCFSDEIVSHLKSLKGKYISLFINSQGEVVVNELEKPTDTVETKKQTSVTPLKSKKRAAKPCDTADVISAGEFTKSCVGGKSLNLIKLKSKLPGWINLPESAAVPFGVFDKVLVHPSNEKVHEKYKLLIDDLNNTVSEMHAEKVSAILSSLQLTVMSLTLPDDFLSLLATVLQSSGLLAVKNGSDTETFAICIKQVWASVWNTRAYYNRKKMQLDGHIDMAVLIQRVIEADYAFVIHTVNPVTRDSEEMFAEVVLGLGETIVGNYPGRALSFTCKKSIGVPVVLSYPGKSVGLYGGGLIFRSDSNAEDLENYAGAGLYDSIITPQPRCVPLDYSTEPLFWDENLRNDTLLSIADIGKAVEEALGAPQDIEGVYSKGRFYVVQSRPQVGI
;
A
#
# COMPACT_ATOMS: atom_id res chain seq x y z
N MET A 1 54.08 -11.00 -6.20
CA MET A 1 54.27 -12.45 -6.38
C MET A 1 52.88 -13.07 -6.38
N GLY A 2 52.54 -13.88 -7.39
CA GLY A 2 51.19 -14.47 -7.52
C GLY A 2 50.92 -15.52 -6.45
N ILE A 3 49.64 -15.70 -6.08
CA ILE A 3 49.21 -16.70 -5.10
C ILE A 3 49.33 -18.10 -5.73
N THR A 4 49.94 -19.06 -5.04
CA THR A 4 49.95 -20.48 -5.44
C THR A 4 49.01 -21.26 -4.55
N TYR A 5 48.08 -22.00 -5.15
CA TYR A 5 47.19 -22.92 -4.44
C TYR A 5 47.86 -24.29 -4.33
N GLU A 6 47.80 -24.92 -3.16
CA GLU A 6 48.19 -26.32 -2.97
C GLU A 6 47.00 -27.13 -2.45
N PHE A 7 46.68 -28.22 -3.14
CA PHE A 7 45.62 -29.15 -2.77
C PHE A 7 46.23 -30.52 -2.49
N ARG A 8 45.99 -31.04 -1.29
CA ARG A 8 46.34 -32.41 -0.91
C ARG A 8 45.14 -33.31 -1.13
N THR A 9 45.30 -34.30 -1.98
CA THR A 9 44.20 -35.21 -2.33
C THR A 9 44.19 -36.44 -1.43
N ASP A 10 43.00 -37.00 -1.23
CA ASP A 10 42.76 -38.22 -0.45
C ASP A 10 43.41 -39.45 -1.10
N LYS A 11 43.85 -39.33 -2.36
CA LYS A 11 44.53 -40.35 -3.15
C LYS A 11 46.07 -40.28 -3.05
N GLY A 12 46.61 -39.46 -2.15
CA GLY A 12 48.06 -39.37 -1.88
C GLY A 12 48.85 -38.56 -2.92
N VAL A 13 48.15 -37.73 -3.70
CA VAL A 13 48.69 -36.90 -4.76
C VAL A 13 48.68 -35.43 -4.34
N LEU A 14 49.76 -34.71 -4.63
CA LEU A 14 49.84 -33.25 -4.43
C LEU A 14 49.53 -32.55 -5.75
N LEU A 15 48.55 -31.65 -5.74
CA LEU A 15 48.24 -30.76 -6.85
C LEU A 15 48.62 -29.33 -6.46
N THR A 16 49.41 -28.66 -7.29
CA THR A 16 49.73 -27.23 -7.16
C THR A 16 49.16 -26.45 -8.34
N ALA A 17 48.64 -25.25 -8.08
CA ALA A 17 48.15 -24.33 -9.11
C ALA A 17 48.77 -22.95 -8.90
N GLY A 18 49.65 -22.54 -9.81
CA GLY A 18 50.45 -21.32 -9.68
C GLY A 18 50.62 -20.58 -11.00
N PRO A 19 51.17 -19.35 -10.99
CA PRO A 19 51.69 -18.74 -12.21
C PRO A 19 52.80 -19.62 -12.82
N PRO A 20 52.97 -19.66 -14.15
CA PRO A 20 54.02 -20.48 -14.79
C PRO A 20 55.44 -20.02 -14.42
N ASP A 21 56.38 -20.98 -14.35
CA ASP A 21 57.74 -20.80 -13.82
C ASP A 21 58.65 -19.88 -14.68
N GLU A 22 58.36 -19.72 -15.97
CA GLU A 22 59.06 -18.80 -16.87
C GLU A 22 58.16 -17.61 -17.21
N GLN A 23 58.51 -16.41 -16.75
CA GLN A 23 57.87 -15.14 -17.16
C GLN A 23 58.31 -14.75 -18.58
N GLY A 24 58.00 -15.58 -19.57
CA GLY A 24 58.21 -15.30 -20.98
C GLY A 24 56.99 -14.60 -21.58
N THR A 25 57.18 -13.35 -22.06
CA THR A 25 56.34 -12.56 -23.00
C THR A 25 54.90 -13.04 -23.27
N GLY A 26 54.14 -13.30 -22.22
CA GLY A 26 52.74 -13.71 -22.31
C GLY A 26 51.88 -12.48 -22.56
N ASP A 27 50.97 -12.58 -23.52
CA ASP A 27 49.97 -11.54 -23.79
C ASP A 27 49.24 -11.15 -22.49
N ASP A 28 49.42 -9.89 -22.10
CA ASP A 28 48.93 -9.33 -20.84
C ASP A 28 47.40 -9.26 -20.78
N SER A 29 46.71 -9.65 -21.85
CA SER A 29 45.25 -9.82 -21.93
C SER A 29 44.76 -11.12 -21.27
N PHE A 30 45.66 -12.08 -20.98
CA PHE A 30 45.32 -13.40 -20.46
C PHE A 30 46.01 -13.70 -19.12
N ILE A 31 45.32 -14.50 -18.32
CA ILE A 31 45.81 -15.11 -17.08
C ILE A 31 46.17 -16.56 -17.42
N TYR A 32 47.42 -16.92 -17.13
CA TYR A 32 47.94 -18.26 -17.32
C TYR A 32 48.10 -18.92 -15.96
N ILE A 33 47.48 -20.10 -15.78
CA ILE A 33 47.51 -20.86 -14.53
C ILE A 33 48.08 -22.23 -14.85
N LYS A 34 49.23 -22.55 -14.28
CA LYS A 34 49.89 -23.85 -14.42
C LYS A 34 49.45 -24.77 -13.30
N LEU A 35 48.85 -25.90 -13.65
CA LEU A 35 48.49 -26.99 -12.75
C LEU A 35 49.56 -28.08 -12.84
N GLN A 36 50.09 -28.52 -11.71
CA GLN A 36 51.06 -29.61 -11.64
C GLN A 36 50.66 -30.64 -10.59
N VAL A 37 50.77 -31.91 -10.97
CA VAL A 37 50.35 -33.04 -10.15
C VAL A 37 51.52 -34.00 -9.96
N SER A 38 51.89 -34.27 -8.71
CA SER A 38 53.03 -35.14 -8.37
C SER A 38 52.75 -36.11 -7.20
N SER A 39 53.51 -37.19 -7.15
CA SER A 39 53.47 -38.19 -6.06
C SER A 39 54.18 -37.65 -4.81
N GLN A 40 53.59 -37.85 -3.62
CA GLN A 40 54.23 -37.46 -2.35
C GLN A 40 55.30 -38.46 -1.85
N SER A 41 55.46 -39.65 -2.45
CA SER A 41 56.40 -40.68 -2.00
C SER A 41 57.25 -41.24 -3.14
N LYS A 42 58.59 -41.20 -3.00
CA LYS A 42 59.53 -41.81 -3.94
C LYS A 42 59.55 -43.36 -3.90
N LYS A 43 58.81 -44.01 -2.99
CA LYS A 43 58.93 -45.46 -2.71
C LYS A 43 57.70 -46.31 -3.07
N SER A 44 56.70 -45.79 -3.76
CA SER A 44 55.61 -46.61 -4.32
C SER A 44 55.07 -46.00 -5.63
N PRO A 45 54.71 -46.81 -6.64
CA PRO A 45 54.20 -46.30 -7.91
C PRO A 45 52.79 -45.75 -7.72
N VAL A 46 52.67 -44.46 -7.39
CA VAL A 46 51.40 -43.76 -7.32
C VAL A 46 50.94 -43.41 -8.74
N ILE A 47 49.75 -43.85 -9.11
CA ILE A 47 49.12 -43.49 -10.39
C ILE A 47 48.66 -42.03 -10.29
N LEU A 48 49.07 -41.19 -11.25
CA LEU A 48 48.67 -39.78 -11.32
C LEU A 48 47.44 -39.61 -12.21
N PRO A 49 46.57 -38.62 -11.93
CA PRO A 49 45.44 -38.31 -12.79
C PRO A 49 45.96 -37.75 -14.11
N ASP A 50 45.34 -38.19 -15.20
CA ASP A 50 45.73 -37.86 -16.56
C ASP A 50 44.73 -36.95 -17.25
N VAL A 51 43.57 -36.67 -16.64
CA VAL A 51 42.55 -35.75 -17.17
C VAL A 51 42.02 -34.82 -16.09
N LEU A 52 41.88 -33.53 -16.43
CA LEU A 52 41.20 -32.50 -15.64
C LEU A 52 39.77 -32.33 -16.16
N HIS A 53 38.75 -32.50 -15.33
CA HIS A 53 37.36 -32.17 -15.68
C HIS A 53 36.93 -30.86 -15.01
N TRP A 54 36.65 -29.81 -15.79
CA TRP A 54 36.58 -28.45 -15.26
C TRP A 54 35.60 -27.52 -15.98
N GLY A 55 35.21 -26.44 -15.31
CA GLY A 55 34.37 -25.36 -15.82
C GLY A 55 34.58 -24.04 -15.09
N LEU A 56 33.98 -22.97 -15.61
CA LEU A 56 34.03 -21.62 -15.08
C LEU A 56 32.69 -21.23 -14.42
N THR A 57 32.74 -20.58 -13.25
CA THR A 57 31.53 -20.09 -12.56
C THR A 57 31.65 -18.60 -12.19
N ARG A 58 30.51 -17.90 -12.14
CA ARG A 58 30.45 -16.48 -11.75
C ARG A 58 30.41 -16.27 -10.23
N ASP A 59 29.96 -17.29 -9.50
CA ASP A 59 29.82 -17.34 -8.04
C ASP A 59 30.00 -18.78 -7.51
N GLU A 60 30.02 -18.96 -6.18
CA GLU A 60 30.39 -20.24 -5.55
C GLU A 60 29.35 -21.37 -5.70
N LYS A 61 28.11 -21.04 -6.09
CA LYS A 61 26.99 -21.98 -6.32
C LYS A 61 26.52 -22.03 -7.78
N GLY A 62 27.22 -21.34 -8.68
CA GLY A 62 26.82 -21.20 -10.08
C GLY A 62 27.00 -22.46 -10.92
N LYS A 63 26.23 -22.57 -12.00
CA LYS A 63 26.39 -23.64 -12.98
C LYS A 63 27.73 -23.51 -13.71
N TRP A 64 28.36 -24.65 -14.03
CA TRP A 64 29.61 -24.66 -14.79
C TRP A 64 29.36 -24.16 -16.22
N ASN A 65 30.27 -23.32 -16.70
CA ASN A 65 30.28 -22.83 -18.07
C ASN A 65 31.61 -23.20 -18.71
N ILE A 66 31.56 -23.53 -20.00
CA ILE A 66 32.75 -23.86 -20.76
C ILE A 66 33.45 -22.56 -21.20
N PRO A 67 34.77 -22.40 -21.02
CA PRO A 67 35.52 -21.28 -21.58
C PRO A 67 35.36 -21.20 -23.09
N GLU A 68 35.67 -20.04 -23.69
CA GLU A 68 35.64 -19.90 -25.15
C GLU A 68 36.56 -20.93 -25.84
N VAL A 69 36.10 -21.50 -26.96
CA VAL A 69 36.76 -22.63 -27.66
C VAL A 69 38.23 -22.37 -27.98
N GLY A 70 38.61 -21.12 -28.26
CA GLY A 70 40.00 -20.73 -28.55
C GLY A 70 40.95 -20.70 -27.34
N LEU A 71 40.44 -20.95 -26.13
CA LEU A 71 41.22 -20.97 -24.88
C LEU A 71 41.41 -22.38 -24.32
N TRP A 72 40.85 -23.39 -25.00
CA TRP A 72 40.91 -24.77 -24.52
C TRP A 72 42.32 -25.32 -24.61
N PRO A 73 42.83 -26.01 -23.58
CA PRO A 73 44.06 -26.76 -23.70
C PRO A 73 44.00 -27.76 -24.86
N GLU A 74 45.12 -27.98 -25.52
CA GLU A 74 45.24 -28.91 -26.63
C GLU A 74 44.76 -30.32 -26.23
N GLY A 75 43.90 -30.93 -27.04
CA GLY A 75 43.31 -32.24 -26.77
C GLY A 75 42.07 -32.23 -25.85
N SER A 76 41.52 -31.06 -25.52
CA SER A 76 40.33 -30.97 -24.67
C SER A 76 39.04 -31.41 -25.39
N LEU A 77 38.16 -32.13 -24.67
CA LEU A 77 36.87 -32.61 -25.15
C LEU A 77 35.72 -31.99 -24.34
N ASN A 78 34.65 -31.59 -25.02
CA ASN A 78 33.40 -31.19 -24.37
C ASN A 78 32.55 -32.44 -24.10
N VAL A 79 32.42 -32.83 -22.83
CA VAL A 79 31.85 -34.14 -22.46
C VAL A 79 30.40 -34.02 -21.93
N THR A 80 29.99 -32.85 -21.42
CA THR A 80 28.65 -32.69 -20.80
C THR A 80 27.92 -31.38 -21.14
N GLY A 81 28.35 -30.63 -22.17
CA GLY A 81 27.71 -29.36 -22.58
C GLY A 81 27.98 -28.18 -21.64
N SER A 82 28.36 -28.44 -20.38
CA SER A 82 28.71 -27.44 -19.36
C SER A 82 30.11 -27.60 -18.76
N ALA A 83 30.88 -28.63 -19.15
CA ALA A 83 32.22 -28.91 -18.63
C ALA A 83 33.19 -29.45 -19.70
N LEU A 84 34.48 -29.16 -19.54
CA LEU A 84 35.57 -29.66 -20.37
C LEU A 84 36.34 -30.79 -19.69
N GLN A 85 36.86 -31.73 -20.49
CA GLN A 85 37.91 -32.65 -20.07
C GLN A 85 39.20 -32.32 -20.82
N SER A 86 40.25 -31.96 -20.08
CA SER A 86 41.55 -31.57 -20.65
C SER A 86 42.65 -32.53 -20.18
N PRO A 87 43.42 -33.16 -21.09
CA PRO A 87 44.45 -34.11 -20.71
C PRO A 87 45.69 -33.41 -20.15
N PHE A 88 46.27 -33.96 -19.08
CA PHE A 88 47.57 -33.53 -18.57
C PHE A 88 48.70 -34.06 -19.47
N LYS A 89 49.77 -33.28 -19.63
CA LYS A 89 51.01 -33.74 -20.27
C LYS A 89 51.96 -34.30 -19.21
N THR A 90 52.41 -35.55 -19.36
CA THR A 90 53.39 -36.15 -18.45
C THR A 90 54.81 -35.66 -18.77
N ARG A 91 55.51 -35.17 -17.76
CA ARG A 91 56.94 -34.85 -17.77
C ARG A 91 57.67 -35.72 -16.74
N HIS A 92 58.87 -36.16 -17.08
CA HIS A 92 59.78 -36.84 -16.15
C HIS A 92 60.83 -35.86 -15.67
N ASP A 93 60.94 -35.69 -14.35
CA ASP A 93 61.88 -34.75 -13.71
C ASP A 93 62.62 -35.49 -12.60
N ASP A 94 63.94 -35.62 -12.70
CA ASP A 94 64.88 -36.19 -11.71
C ASP A 94 64.28 -37.26 -10.75
N ASP A 95 63.95 -38.43 -11.33
CA ASP A 95 63.36 -39.63 -10.71
C ASP A 95 61.88 -39.55 -10.25
N CYS A 96 61.12 -38.51 -10.64
CA CYS A 96 59.69 -38.39 -10.33
C CYS A 96 58.85 -38.08 -11.59
N ARG A 97 57.71 -38.77 -11.72
CA ARG A 97 56.71 -38.48 -12.76
C ARG A 97 55.85 -37.29 -12.31
N VAL A 98 55.67 -36.29 -13.17
CA VAL A 98 54.80 -35.12 -12.93
C VAL A 98 53.85 -34.94 -14.10
N ASN A 99 52.57 -34.72 -13.83
CA ASN A 99 51.57 -34.41 -14.84
C ASN A 99 51.25 -32.91 -14.78
N GLU A 100 51.39 -32.18 -15.89
CA GLU A 100 51.19 -30.73 -15.95
C GLU A 100 50.18 -30.29 -17.02
N LEU A 101 49.45 -29.21 -16.72
CA LEU A 101 48.46 -28.61 -17.60
C LEU A 101 48.45 -27.09 -17.45
N LEU A 102 48.49 -26.37 -18.55
CA LEU A 102 48.40 -24.90 -18.56
C LEU A 102 47.00 -24.46 -18.96
N LEU A 103 46.29 -23.77 -18.06
CA LEU A 103 45.00 -23.16 -18.35
C LEU A 103 45.20 -21.69 -18.76
N LYS A 104 44.44 -21.27 -19.77
CA LYS A 104 44.41 -19.91 -20.29
C LYS A 104 43.02 -19.32 -20.10
N VAL A 105 42.92 -18.17 -19.42
CA VAL A 105 41.65 -17.45 -19.20
C VAL A 105 41.84 -15.97 -19.51
N LYS A 106 40.85 -15.31 -20.12
CA LYS A 106 40.93 -13.86 -20.37
C LYS A 106 40.85 -13.06 -19.06
N LYS A 107 41.63 -11.98 -18.92
CA LYS A 107 41.60 -11.12 -17.73
C LYS A 107 40.24 -10.43 -17.51
N ASP A 108 39.52 -10.13 -18.58
CA ASP A 108 38.21 -9.47 -18.57
C ASP A 108 37.02 -10.44 -18.48
N THR A 109 37.27 -11.72 -18.18
CA THR A 109 36.22 -12.72 -18.11
C THR A 109 35.18 -12.40 -17.02
N PRO A 110 33.86 -12.60 -17.25
CA PRO A 110 32.84 -12.39 -16.22
C PRO A 110 32.85 -13.50 -15.15
N TYR A 111 33.59 -14.58 -15.36
CA TYR A 111 33.71 -15.70 -14.43
C TYR A 111 34.76 -15.40 -13.36
N LYS A 112 34.54 -15.87 -12.13
CA LYS A 112 35.41 -15.56 -10.99
C LYS A 112 36.19 -16.77 -10.49
N ILE A 113 35.71 -17.99 -10.78
CA ILE A 113 36.22 -19.23 -10.21
C ILE A 113 36.38 -20.28 -11.31
N ILE A 114 37.51 -21.00 -11.28
CA ILE A 114 37.72 -22.26 -12.00
C ILE A 114 37.36 -23.38 -11.03
N GLU A 115 36.35 -24.17 -11.34
CA GLU A 115 35.93 -25.33 -10.55
C GLU A 115 36.23 -26.63 -11.32
N PHE A 116 36.83 -27.61 -10.65
CA PHE A 116 37.28 -28.84 -11.33
C PHE A 116 37.35 -30.07 -10.42
N VAL A 117 37.47 -31.24 -11.05
CA VAL A 117 37.73 -32.55 -10.44
C VAL A 117 38.80 -33.28 -11.26
N LEU A 118 39.54 -34.19 -10.62
CA LEU A 118 40.60 -34.97 -11.25
C LEU A 118 40.08 -36.34 -11.68
N TYR A 119 40.46 -36.78 -12.88
CA TYR A 119 40.05 -38.07 -13.42
C TYR A 119 41.27 -38.92 -13.79
N PHE A 120 41.23 -40.19 -13.35
CA PHE A 120 42.26 -41.21 -13.58
C PHE A 120 41.70 -42.20 -14.60
N SER A 121 41.95 -41.93 -15.89
CA SER A 121 41.29 -42.62 -16.99
C SER A 121 41.61 -44.12 -17.02
N GLN A 122 42.83 -44.51 -16.65
CA GLN A 122 43.30 -45.90 -16.68
C GLN A 122 42.49 -46.83 -15.76
N ASN A 123 41.95 -46.29 -14.65
CA ASN A 123 41.19 -47.06 -13.66
C ASN A 123 39.74 -46.57 -13.49
N ASN A 124 39.29 -45.63 -14.33
CA ASN A 124 37.99 -44.97 -14.27
C ASN A 124 37.64 -44.43 -12.86
N LEU A 125 38.59 -43.77 -12.21
CA LEU A 125 38.44 -43.21 -10.86
C LEU A 125 38.37 -41.68 -10.91
N TRP A 126 37.51 -41.10 -10.07
CA TRP A 126 37.34 -39.67 -9.93
C TRP A 126 37.77 -39.22 -8.53
N ASP A 127 38.40 -38.06 -8.47
CA ASP A 127 38.68 -37.35 -7.22
C ASP A 127 38.05 -35.95 -7.29
N ASN A 128 37.01 -35.78 -6.48
CA ASN A 128 36.23 -34.56 -6.39
C ASN A 128 36.39 -33.86 -5.02
N ASN A 129 37.54 -34.02 -4.36
CA ASN A 129 37.85 -33.32 -3.11
C ASN A 129 36.82 -33.64 -2.00
N GLY A 130 36.56 -34.93 -1.74
CA GLY A 130 35.59 -35.35 -0.74
C GLY A 130 34.13 -34.91 -1.01
N GLY A 131 33.75 -34.74 -2.29
CA GLY A 131 32.40 -34.36 -2.70
C GLY A 131 32.15 -32.86 -2.92
N LYS A 132 33.18 -32.00 -2.87
CA LYS A 132 33.02 -30.53 -2.92
C LYS A 132 33.66 -29.84 -4.12
N ASN A 133 34.33 -30.58 -5.01
CA ASN A 133 35.17 -30.12 -6.11
C ASN A 133 36.34 -29.23 -5.66
N PHE A 134 37.35 -29.08 -6.50
CA PHE A 134 38.46 -28.14 -6.30
C PHE A 134 38.09 -26.78 -6.92
N LYS A 135 38.49 -25.69 -6.28
CA LYS A 135 38.16 -24.32 -6.71
C LYS A 135 39.39 -23.41 -6.65
N ILE A 136 39.61 -22.64 -7.72
CA ILE A 136 40.67 -21.63 -7.82
C ILE A 136 40.05 -20.29 -8.22
N LYS A 137 40.32 -19.22 -7.46
CA LYS A 137 39.84 -17.87 -7.80
C LYS A 137 40.74 -17.24 -8.87
N ILE A 138 40.14 -16.78 -9.97
CA ILE A 138 40.87 -16.24 -11.13
C ILE A 138 41.60 -14.93 -10.78
N ARG A 139 40.99 -14.09 -9.92
CA ARG A 139 41.51 -12.77 -9.53
C ARG A 139 42.84 -12.84 -8.77
N ASP A 140 43.10 -13.94 -8.10
CA ASP A 140 44.30 -14.14 -7.27
C ASP A 140 45.60 -14.18 -8.09
N PHE A 141 45.47 -14.30 -9.42
CA PHE A 141 46.57 -14.36 -10.38
C PHE A 141 46.76 -13.05 -11.17
N ILE A 142 46.01 -11.98 -10.85
CA ILE A 142 46.16 -10.64 -11.46
C ILE A 142 47.16 -9.83 -10.62
N VAL A 143 48.40 -9.67 -11.08
CA VAL A 143 49.43 -8.89 -10.35
C VAL A 143 49.39 -7.42 -10.78
N ASN A 144 49.01 -6.52 -9.87
CA ASN A 144 49.13 -5.06 -10.05
C ASN A 144 50.58 -4.62 -9.77
N LYS A 145 51.30 -4.11 -10.79
CA LYS A 145 52.55 -3.36 -10.60
C LYS A 145 52.29 -1.86 -10.69
N SER A 146 52.62 -1.14 -9.61
CA SER A 146 52.55 0.32 -9.49
C SER A 146 53.81 1.02 -10.03
N LYS A 147 53.57 2.06 -10.85
CA LYS A 147 54.38 3.27 -11.18
C LYS A 147 55.92 3.16 -11.28
N GLU A 148 56.46 3.36 -12.49
CA GLU A 148 57.62 4.23 -12.74
C GLU A 148 57.75 4.64 -14.23
N LYS A 149 58.54 5.71 -14.47
CA LYS A 149 58.55 6.71 -15.55
C LYS A 149 59.22 6.33 -16.89
N ASP A 150 58.80 7.05 -17.94
CA ASP A 150 59.50 7.60 -19.14
C ASP A 150 60.62 6.76 -19.80
N SER A 151 60.70 6.59 -21.12
CA SER A 151 60.59 7.59 -22.20
C SER A 151 60.70 6.93 -23.58
N SER A 152 60.20 7.63 -24.62
CA SER A 152 60.49 7.51 -26.08
C SER A 152 60.04 6.22 -26.78
N SER A 153 59.34 6.18 -27.92
CA SER A 153 58.99 7.10 -29.02
C SER A 153 57.94 6.31 -29.88
N GLU A 154 56.99 6.81 -30.66
CA GLU A 154 56.78 8.07 -31.36
C GLU A 154 55.34 8.05 -31.97
N VAL A 155 54.64 9.18 -31.88
CA VAL A 155 53.53 9.65 -32.74
C VAL A 155 52.22 8.84 -32.77
N LEU A 156 51.37 9.01 -31.75
CA LEU A 156 49.92 9.11 -31.94
C LEU A 156 49.40 10.29 -31.10
N ARG A 157 48.60 11.14 -31.74
CA ARG A 157 48.16 12.45 -31.24
C ARG A 157 47.50 12.32 -29.85
N GLN A 158 47.96 13.16 -28.92
CA GLN A 158 47.48 13.22 -27.54
C GLN A 158 46.04 13.74 -27.49
N TYR A 159 45.12 12.90 -27.03
CA TYR A 159 43.87 13.37 -26.42
C TYR A 159 43.97 13.17 -24.91
N PRO A 160 43.47 14.10 -24.07
CA PRO A 160 43.48 13.93 -22.62
C PRO A 160 42.75 12.63 -22.23
N ALA A 161 42.96 12.10 -21.02
CA ALA A 161 42.19 10.96 -20.51
C ALA A 161 40.73 11.35 -20.23
N PHE A 162 39.77 10.42 -20.33
CA PHE A 162 38.38 10.70 -19.93
C PHE A 162 38.33 10.90 -18.39
N PRO A 163 37.57 11.87 -17.88
CA PRO A 163 37.48 12.12 -16.44
C PRO A 163 36.92 10.88 -15.72
N THR A 164 37.56 10.50 -14.62
CA THR A 164 37.28 9.27 -13.86
C THR A 164 36.27 9.46 -12.72
N GLU A 165 35.69 10.66 -12.55
CA GLU A 165 34.95 11.05 -11.33
C GLU A 165 33.45 11.37 -11.53
N THR A 166 32.82 10.98 -12.64
CA THR A 166 31.37 11.17 -12.87
C THR A 166 30.70 9.92 -13.44
N ASP A 167 29.45 9.66 -13.06
CA ASP A 167 28.57 8.59 -13.59
C ASP A 167 28.43 8.69 -15.12
N GLY A 168 29.36 8.05 -15.84
CA GLY A 168 29.46 8.09 -17.30
C GLY A 168 29.61 6.71 -17.91
N PHE A 169 29.10 6.55 -19.13
CA PHE A 169 29.15 5.35 -19.94
C PHE A 169 30.30 5.44 -20.94
N THR A 170 31.22 4.48 -20.92
CA THR A 170 32.30 4.37 -21.91
C THR A 170 32.00 3.23 -22.87
N PHE A 171 31.85 3.54 -24.16
CA PHE A 171 31.64 2.59 -25.24
C PHE A 171 32.93 2.45 -26.06
N ASN A 172 33.60 1.30 -25.96
CA ASN A 172 34.73 0.97 -26.81
C ASN A 172 34.23 0.41 -28.15
N LEU A 173 34.60 1.04 -29.26
CA LEU A 173 34.08 0.79 -30.61
C LEU A 173 35.19 0.34 -31.58
N PRO A 174 35.88 -0.79 -31.35
CA PRO A 174 36.94 -1.25 -32.25
C PRO A 174 36.37 -1.63 -33.64
N PRO A 175 37.07 -1.31 -34.75
CA PRO A 175 38.40 -0.69 -34.84
C PRO A 175 38.38 0.86 -34.89
N TYR A 176 37.26 1.51 -34.58
CA TYR A 176 37.04 2.93 -34.86
C TYR A 176 37.55 3.87 -33.76
N GLY A 177 37.37 3.54 -32.48
CA GLY A 177 37.76 4.38 -31.34
C GLY A 177 36.86 4.17 -30.12
N THR A 178 36.72 5.19 -29.28
CA THR A 178 35.98 5.20 -28.01
C THR A 178 34.97 6.36 -28.00
N LEU A 179 33.73 6.07 -27.61
CA LEU A 179 32.72 7.07 -27.30
C LEU A 179 32.48 7.09 -25.79
N TYR A 180 32.57 8.26 -25.18
CA TYR A 180 32.21 8.51 -23.79
C TYR A 180 30.91 9.31 -23.74
N ALA A 181 30.03 8.93 -22.82
CA ALA A 181 28.78 9.62 -22.54
C ALA A 181 28.67 9.92 -21.05
N SER A 182 28.28 11.12 -20.67
CA SER A 182 27.95 11.46 -19.28
C SER A 182 26.59 12.13 -19.17
N LEU A 183 25.91 11.87 -18.05
CA LEU A 183 24.58 12.39 -17.78
C LEU A 183 24.63 13.29 -16.54
N ASP A 184 24.21 14.54 -16.70
CA ASP A 184 24.06 15.48 -15.60
C ASP A 184 22.57 15.80 -15.38
N LYS A 185 22.08 15.60 -14.16
CA LYS A 185 20.66 15.78 -13.79
C LYS A 185 20.56 16.88 -12.75
N SER A 186 20.00 18.01 -13.14
CA SER A 186 19.64 19.12 -12.24
C SER A 186 18.13 19.17 -12.02
N SER A 187 17.66 19.93 -11.04
CA SER A 187 16.22 20.09 -10.74
C SER A 187 15.41 20.72 -11.90
N SER A 188 16.07 21.37 -12.87
CA SER A 188 15.42 22.03 -14.01
C SER A 188 15.77 21.45 -15.38
N GLN A 189 16.90 20.74 -15.54
CA GLN A 189 17.34 20.19 -16.83
C GLN A 189 18.11 18.87 -16.71
N THR A 190 18.01 18.04 -17.75
CA THR A 190 18.82 16.82 -17.96
C THR A 190 19.75 17.02 -19.16
N VAL A 191 21.06 16.87 -18.97
CA VAL A 191 22.08 17.13 -20.00
C VAL A 191 22.87 15.86 -20.31
N LEU A 192 22.82 15.41 -21.57
CA LEU A 192 23.63 14.29 -22.09
C LEU A 192 24.82 14.86 -22.87
N SER A 193 26.04 14.60 -22.38
CA SER A 193 27.28 14.99 -23.05
C SER A 193 27.94 13.76 -23.68
N LEU A 194 28.23 13.83 -24.98
CA LEU A 194 28.91 12.79 -25.75
C LEU A 194 30.29 13.31 -26.20
N SER A 195 31.31 12.47 -26.12
CA SER A 195 32.68 12.80 -26.51
C SER A 195 33.37 11.57 -27.11
N SER A 196 33.99 11.72 -28.28
CA SER A 196 34.60 10.64 -29.05
C SER A 196 36.02 10.98 -29.46
N ASP A 197 36.89 9.98 -29.52
CA ASP A 197 38.23 10.07 -30.13
C ASP A 197 38.23 9.66 -31.63
N ILE A 198 37.07 9.26 -32.16
CA ILE A 198 36.90 8.86 -33.56
C ILE A 198 36.93 10.11 -34.45
N PRO A 199 37.85 10.21 -35.43
CA PRO A 199 37.96 11.40 -36.28
C PRO A 199 36.76 11.59 -37.21
N PRO A 200 36.32 12.83 -37.48
CA PRO A 200 35.20 13.15 -38.34
C PRO A 200 35.53 12.88 -39.82
N PRO A 201 34.52 12.72 -40.68
CA PRO A 201 33.09 12.91 -40.39
C PRO A 201 32.50 11.78 -39.54
N LEU A 202 31.80 12.14 -38.45
CA LEU A 202 31.12 11.23 -37.54
C LEU A 202 29.76 11.82 -37.18
N ILE A 203 28.71 11.04 -37.39
CA ILE A 203 27.32 11.46 -37.18
C ILE A 203 26.70 10.60 -36.08
N LEU A 204 26.06 11.24 -35.10
CA LEU A 204 25.12 10.62 -34.19
C LEU A 204 23.76 10.55 -34.86
N HIS A 205 23.29 9.34 -35.18
CA HIS A 205 21.92 9.11 -35.61
C HIS A 205 21.14 8.62 -34.39
N TRP A 206 20.14 9.37 -33.93
CA TRP A 206 19.48 9.11 -32.65
C TRP A 206 17.97 9.40 -32.64
N GLY A 207 17.30 8.86 -31.64
CA GLY A 207 15.91 9.13 -31.29
C GLY A 207 15.65 8.81 -29.82
N VAL A 208 14.43 9.05 -29.37
CA VAL A 208 14.02 8.82 -27.99
C VAL A 208 12.97 7.72 -27.89
N SER A 209 12.87 7.11 -26.71
CA SER A 209 11.83 6.16 -26.37
C SER A 209 11.36 6.38 -24.94
N GLU A 210 10.06 6.58 -24.77
CA GLU A 210 9.40 6.66 -23.46
C GLU A 210 9.21 5.28 -22.80
N ARG A 211 9.64 4.19 -23.44
CA ARG A 211 9.32 2.80 -23.04
C ARG A 211 10.53 1.89 -22.87
N GLY A 212 11.75 2.42 -22.95
CA GLY A 212 12.96 1.61 -22.83
C GLY A 212 13.22 0.64 -24.01
N GLY A 213 12.35 0.59 -25.02
CA GLY A 213 12.48 -0.21 -26.24
C GLY A 213 11.33 0.06 -27.21
N GLY A 214 11.60 0.14 -28.52
CA GLY A 214 10.60 0.42 -29.56
C GLY A 214 11.12 1.26 -30.74
N LYS A 215 10.21 1.64 -31.67
CA LYS A 215 10.52 2.53 -32.81
C LYS A 215 11.05 3.88 -32.33
N TRP A 216 12.09 4.38 -32.99
CA TRP A 216 12.69 5.67 -32.69
C TRP A 216 11.67 6.80 -32.91
N GLN A 217 11.65 7.76 -31.99
CA GLN A 217 10.81 8.96 -32.07
C GLN A 217 11.68 10.22 -31.97
N ILE A 218 11.21 11.31 -32.54
CA ILE A 218 11.82 12.63 -32.37
C ILE A 218 11.31 13.19 -31.02
N PRO A 219 12.19 13.61 -30.10
CA PRO A 219 11.77 14.23 -28.85
C PRO A 219 10.95 15.50 -29.09
N ALA A 220 9.95 15.73 -28.24
CA ALA A 220 9.05 16.87 -28.35
C ALA A 220 9.77 18.21 -28.09
N GLU A 221 10.66 18.24 -27.09
CA GLU A 221 11.52 19.37 -26.76
C GLU A 221 12.94 18.88 -26.50
N TYR A 222 13.90 19.49 -27.17
CA TYR A 222 15.33 19.24 -26.98
C TYR A 222 16.14 20.42 -27.50
N GLU A 223 17.30 20.65 -26.91
CA GLU A 223 18.27 21.61 -27.41
C GLU A 223 19.60 20.89 -27.65
N VAL A 224 20.15 21.00 -28.86
CA VAL A 224 21.50 20.52 -29.16
C VAL A 224 22.40 21.74 -29.23
N THR A 225 23.38 21.83 -28.34
CA THR A 225 24.23 23.03 -28.23
C THR A 225 25.35 23.09 -29.27
N GLU A 226 25.66 21.97 -29.93
CA GLU A 226 26.77 21.84 -30.88
C GLU A 226 26.35 20.90 -32.03
N GLY A 227 26.78 21.18 -33.28
CA GLY A 227 26.48 20.35 -34.46
C GLY A 227 25.22 20.75 -35.22
N ASN A 228 25.20 20.54 -36.54
CA ASN A 228 23.99 20.72 -37.34
C ASN A 228 23.02 19.56 -37.10
N THR A 229 21.74 19.87 -36.86
CA THR A 229 20.69 18.86 -36.71
C THR A 229 19.98 18.65 -38.04
N PHE A 230 19.96 17.42 -38.54
CA PHE A 230 19.21 17.04 -39.74
C PHE A 230 18.10 16.05 -39.37
N ILE A 231 16.89 16.27 -39.91
CA ILE A 231 15.76 15.36 -39.70
C ILE A 231 15.69 14.39 -40.88
N LYS A 232 15.71 13.09 -40.60
CA LYS A 232 15.66 12.05 -41.63
C LYS A 232 14.80 10.88 -41.15
N ASN A 233 13.72 10.59 -41.88
CA ASN A 233 12.82 9.44 -41.64
C ASN A 233 12.40 9.19 -40.17
N GLY A 234 12.09 10.24 -39.41
CA GLY A 234 11.61 10.12 -38.02
C GLY A 234 12.73 9.98 -36.96
N SER A 235 13.97 10.26 -37.33
CA SER A 235 15.16 10.27 -36.47
C SER A 235 15.98 11.55 -36.68
N LEU A 236 16.85 11.85 -35.74
CA LEU A 236 17.72 13.03 -35.73
C LEU A 236 19.16 12.63 -36.04
N GLU A 237 19.84 13.41 -36.87
CA GLU A 237 21.26 13.27 -37.18
C GLU A 237 22.02 14.52 -36.73
N ASN A 238 23.08 14.34 -35.94
CA ASN A 238 23.92 15.42 -35.43
C ASN A 238 25.40 15.11 -35.64
N GLU A 239 26.14 16.08 -36.18
CA GLU A 239 27.59 15.96 -36.37
C GLU A 239 28.35 16.26 -35.07
N PHE A 240 29.40 15.49 -34.79
CA PHE A 240 30.33 15.81 -33.70
C PHE A 240 31.28 16.94 -34.11
N ILE A 241 31.56 17.88 -33.19
CA ILE A 241 32.44 19.03 -33.42
C ILE A 241 33.74 18.90 -32.63
N GLU A 242 34.87 19.32 -33.20
CA GLU A 242 36.18 19.28 -32.53
C GLU A 242 36.32 20.34 -31.43
N ARG A 243 36.71 19.92 -30.22
CA ARG A 243 37.01 20.77 -29.07
C ARG A 243 38.08 20.15 -28.18
N ASN A 244 39.15 20.89 -27.91
CA ASN A 244 40.29 20.43 -27.09
C ASN A 244 40.86 19.07 -27.54
N GLY A 245 40.88 18.85 -28.86
CA GLY A 245 41.30 17.62 -29.51
C GLY A 245 40.22 16.54 -29.62
N ARG A 246 39.12 16.58 -28.86
CA ARG A 246 38.08 15.55 -28.93
C ARG A 246 36.90 16.00 -29.77
N PHE A 247 36.13 15.05 -30.28
CA PHE A 247 34.89 15.36 -31.00
C PHE A 247 33.71 15.22 -30.03
N SER A 248 33.00 16.32 -29.75
CA SER A 248 31.91 16.36 -28.76
C SER A 248 30.56 16.74 -29.36
N LEU A 249 29.51 16.36 -28.65
CA LEU A 249 28.12 16.68 -28.94
C LEU A 249 27.34 16.69 -27.61
N THR A 250 26.48 17.69 -27.39
CA THR A 250 25.68 17.77 -26.15
C THR A 250 24.20 17.97 -26.48
N ILE A 251 23.34 17.18 -25.82
CA ILE A 251 21.89 17.19 -25.99
C ILE A 251 21.25 17.51 -24.62
N LYS A 252 20.34 18.48 -24.58
CA LYS A 252 19.64 18.92 -23.37
C LYS A 252 18.14 18.69 -23.46
N PHE A 253 17.56 18.29 -22.33
CA PHE A 253 16.11 18.15 -22.13
C PHE A 253 15.68 18.96 -20.90
N SER A 254 14.47 19.52 -20.93
CA SER A 254 13.84 20.05 -19.70
C SER A 254 13.53 18.88 -18.75
N ALA A 255 13.63 19.08 -17.44
CA ALA A 255 13.39 18.02 -16.45
C ALA A 255 11.97 17.41 -16.58
N ASP A 256 10.98 18.24 -16.90
CA ASP A 256 9.59 17.82 -17.02
C ASP A 256 9.33 16.98 -18.29
N THR A 257 10.01 17.30 -19.39
CA THR A 257 9.82 16.68 -20.71
C THR A 257 10.92 15.70 -21.09
N ALA A 258 11.90 15.44 -20.20
CA ALA A 258 12.99 14.51 -20.46
C ALA A 258 12.46 13.09 -20.71
N PRO A 259 12.83 12.45 -21.84
CA PRO A 259 12.32 11.13 -22.20
C PRO A 259 12.96 10.04 -21.34
N VAL A 260 12.33 8.86 -21.23
CA VAL A 260 12.87 7.76 -20.40
C VAL A 260 14.26 7.29 -20.84
N CYS A 261 14.50 7.14 -22.16
CA CYS A 261 15.83 6.82 -22.69
C CYS A 261 16.08 7.34 -24.11
N ILE A 262 17.35 7.53 -24.45
CA ILE A 262 17.84 7.78 -25.82
C ILE A 262 18.33 6.48 -26.45
N LEU A 263 18.01 6.29 -27.72
CA LEU A 263 18.51 5.24 -28.59
C LEU A 263 19.34 5.87 -29.71
N PHE A 264 20.53 5.35 -30.01
CA PHE A 264 21.38 5.91 -31.06
C PHE A 264 22.30 4.89 -31.74
N VAL A 265 22.79 5.25 -32.92
CA VAL A 265 23.88 4.59 -33.64
C VAL A 265 24.82 5.66 -34.20
N LEU A 266 26.08 5.31 -34.48
CA LEU A 266 27.02 6.23 -35.11
C LEU A 266 27.16 5.89 -36.59
N PHE A 267 27.28 6.91 -37.44
CA PHE A 267 27.52 6.74 -38.87
C PHE A 267 28.81 7.46 -39.28
N LYS A 268 29.65 6.77 -40.06
CA LYS A 268 30.91 7.30 -40.59
C LYS A 268 30.80 7.48 -42.12
N PRO A 269 30.48 8.70 -42.62
CA PRO A 269 30.13 8.93 -44.03
C PRO A 269 31.26 8.63 -45.01
N ASP A 270 32.51 8.91 -44.62
CA ASP A 270 33.71 8.68 -45.43
C ASP A 270 33.97 7.19 -45.73
N LYS A 271 33.47 6.29 -44.85
CA LYS A 271 33.57 4.83 -45.01
C LYS A 271 32.23 4.17 -45.36
N GLY A 272 31.12 4.89 -45.28
CA GLY A 272 29.77 4.36 -45.45
C GLY A 272 29.37 3.32 -44.40
N VAL A 273 29.93 3.37 -43.19
CA VAL A 273 29.72 2.35 -42.14
C VAL A 273 28.86 2.87 -41.00
N TRP A 274 27.91 2.02 -40.57
CA TRP A 274 27.14 2.20 -39.34
C TRP A 274 27.76 1.41 -38.18
N ILE A 275 27.92 2.06 -37.04
CA ILE A 275 28.49 1.48 -35.83
C ILE A 275 27.36 1.31 -34.80
N LYS A 276 27.20 0.07 -34.33
CA LYS A 276 26.15 -0.38 -33.41
C LYS A 276 26.75 -1.06 -32.18
N ASN A 277 25.96 -1.23 -31.12
CA ASN A 277 26.34 -2.00 -29.94
C ASN A 277 26.12 -3.50 -30.20
N GLY A 278 27.04 -4.12 -30.95
CA GLY A 278 26.85 -5.48 -31.44
C GLY A 278 25.74 -5.56 -32.49
N ARG A 279 24.61 -6.22 -32.16
CA ARG A 279 23.43 -6.31 -33.05
C ARG A 279 22.33 -5.28 -32.72
N GLU A 280 22.50 -4.51 -31.66
CA GLU A 280 21.49 -3.59 -31.13
C GLU A 280 21.96 -2.13 -31.21
N ASP A 281 21.01 -1.20 -31.08
CA ASP A 281 21.32 0.22 -31.01
C ASP A 281 21.89 0.57 -29.62
N PHE A 282 22.72 1.62 -29.50
CA PHE A 282 23.16 2.11 -28.21
C PHE A 282 21.98 2.71 -27.44
N LYS A 283 21.96 2.53 -26.13
CA LYS A 283 20.90 3.01 -25.24
C LYS A 283 21.47 3.70 -24.02
N ILE A 284 20.97 4.89 -23.72
CA ILE A 284 21.28 5.63 -22.48
C ILE A 284 19.97 5.98 -21.78
N GLN A 285 19.83 5.57 -20.52
CA GLN A 285 18.63 5.81 -19.71
C GLN A 285 18.72 7.15 -18.97
N LEU A 286 17.68 7.97 -19.09
CA LEU A 286 17.64 9.32 -18.52
C LEU A 286 16.77 9.40 -17.25
N LYS A 287 15.76 8.52 -17.07
CA LYS A 287 14.88 8.46 -15.85
C LYS A 287 14.93 7.08 -15.17
N GLU A 288 14.85 7.03 -13.84
CA GLU A 288 14.73 5.77 -13.08
C GLU A 288 13.29 5.25 -13.09
N VAL A 289 13.11 3.92 -13.19
CA VAL A 289 11.80 3.26 -13.09
C VAL A 289 11.77 2.56 -11.73
N GLN A 290 10.84 2.93 -10.85
CA GLN A 290 10.70 2.27 -9.55
C GLN A 290 10.28 0.79 -9.74
N PRO A 291 10.95 -0.17 -9.06
CA PRO A 291 10.50 -1.56 -9.04
C PRO A 291 9.23 -1.72 -8.19
N LEU A 292 8.31 -2.59 -8.64
CA LEU A 292 7.21 -3.08 -7.80
C LEU A 292 7.80 -3.75 -6.55
N GLY A 293 7.27 -3.43 -5.37
CA GLY A 293 7.65 -4.06 -4.10
C GLY A 293 7.28 -5.54 -3.96
N ASP A 294 7.03 -6.24 -5.07
CA ASP A 294 6.60 -7.64 -5.12
C ASP A 294 7.36 -8.35 -6.25
N THR A 295 8.47 -9.01 -5.90
CA THR A 295 9.42 -9.64 -6.84
C THR A 295 8.91 -10.94 -7.48
N ASP A 296 7.74 -11.44 -7.07
CA ASP A 296 7.34 -12.84 -7.32
C ASP A 296 6.71 -13.12 -8.70
N HIS A 297 6.37 -12.10 -9.50
CA HIS A 297 5.65 -12.31 -10.78
C HIS A 297 6.28 -11.63 -12.00
N THR A 298 7.51 -11.13 -11.90
CA THR A 298 8.21 -10.43 -13.00
C THR A 298 8.26 -11.28 -14.28
N GLU A 299 8.51 -12.59 -14.17
CA GLU A 299 8.54 -13.50 -15.33
C GLU A 299 7.18 -13.58 -16.05
N VAL A 300 6.09 -13.60 -15.29
CA VAL A 300 4.72 -13.69 -15.83
C VAL A 300 4.33 -12.37 -16.47
N ILE A 301 4.70 -11.25 -15.84
CA ILE A 301 4.53 -9.91 -16.40
C ILE A 301 5.27 -9.80 -17.74
N ASP A 302 6.54 -10.20 -17.80
CA ASP A 302 7.34 -10.11 -19.02
C ASP A 302 6.82 -11.06 -20.10
N GLU A 303 6.32 -12.25 -19.74
CA GLU A 303 5.65 -13.16 -20.68
C GLU A 303 4.38 -12.52 -21.26
N ILE A 304 3.51 -11.94 -20.41
CA ILE A 304 2.30 -11.22 -20.84
C ILE A 304 2.66 -10.07 -21.78
N VAL A 305 3.59 -9.20 -21.36
CA VAL A 305 4.00 -8.03 -22.14
C VAL A 305 4.61 -8.47 -23.48
N SER A 306 5.49 -9.47 -23.47
CA SER A 306 6.11 -10.00 -24.69
C SER A 306 5.07 -10.52 -25.70
N LYS A 307 4.06 -11.25 -25.21
CA LYS A 307 2.97 -11.75 -26.06
C LYS A 307 2.04 -10.64 -26.55
N GLU A 308 1.67 -9.68 -25.70
CA GLU A 308 0.75 -8.60 -26.07
C GLU A 308 1.39 -7.50 -26.94
N THR A 309 2.70 -7.28 -26.83
CA THR A 309 3.40 -6.21 -27.58
C THR A 309 4.26 -6.72 -28.74
N GLY A 310 4.49 -8.03 -28.80
CA GLY A 310 5.30 -8.65 -29.84
C GLY A 310 4.64 -8.65 -31.23
N PRO A 311 5.41 -8.78 -32.32
CA PRO A 311 4.90 -8.75 -33.70
C PRO A 311 4.20 -10.06 -34.13
N GLN A 312 4.11 -11.06 -33.23
CA GLN A 312 3.63 -12.40 -33.54
C GLN A 312 2.10 -12.46 -33.69
N SER A 313 1.63 -13.52 -34.35
CA SER A 313 0.22 -13.92 -34.40
C SER A 313 -0.39 -14.00 -33.00
N TRP A 314 -1.44 -13.24 -32.74
CA TRP A 314 -2.04 -13.12 -31.40
C TRP A 314 -3.54 -12.87 -31.50
N THR A 315 -4.36 -13.59 -30.73
CA THR A 315 -5.82 -13.43 -30.74
C THR A 315 -6.41 -13.64 -29.34
N LEU A 316 -7.68 -13.29 -29.14
CA LEU A 316 -8.40 -13.57 -27.89
C LEU A 316 -8.33 -15.06 -27.48
N MET A 317 -8.35 -15.99 -28.43
CA MET A 317 -8.17 -17.42 -28.13
C MET A 317 -6.79 -17.70 -27.53
N HIS A 318 -5.73 -17.13 -28.09
CA HIS A 318 -4.38 -17.26 -27.53
C HIS A 318 -4.28 -16.66 -26.12
N ARG A 319 -4.90 -15.49 -25.90
CA ARG A 319 -5.00 -14.86 -24.59
C ARG A 319 -5.70 -15.76 -23.58
N PHE A 320 -6.89 -16.28 -23.91
CA PHE A 320 -7.65 -17.15 -23.00
C PHE A 320 -6.93 -18.47 -22.70
N ASN A 321 -6.25 -19.06 -23.69
CA ASN A 321 -5.42 -20.24 -23.45
C ASN A 321 -4.22 -19.93 -22.54
N LEU A 322 -3.58 -18.77 -22.69
CA LEU A 322 -2.50 -18.36 -21.81
C LEU A 322 -3.00 -18.07 -20.39
N CYS A 323 -4.16 -17.42 -20.23
CA CYS A 323 -4.83 -17.27 -18.94
C CYS A 323 -5.14 -18.62 -18.29
N HIS A 324 -5.60 -19.61 -19.08
CA HIS A 324 -5.87 -20.96 -18.59
C HIS A 324 -4.59 -21.60 -18.04
N ASN A 325 -3.47 -21.52 -18.79
CA ASN A 325 -2.17 -22.05 -18.35
C ASN A 325 -1.65 -21.35 -17.08
N PHE A 326 -1.80 -20.02 -16.97
CA PHE A 326 -1.45 -19.30 -15.75
C PHE A 326 -2.35 -19.69 -14.58
N SER A 327 -3.65 -19.88 -14.82
CA SER A 327 -4.61 -20.33 -13.80
C SER A 327 -4.25 -21.71 -13.24
N GLU A 328 -3.59 -22.59 -14.01
CA GLU A 328 -3.06 -23.86 -13.48
C GLU A 328 -1.89 -23.65 -12.53
N ARG A 329 -0.97 -22.73 -12.87
CA ARG A 329 0.22 -22.43 -12.08
C ARG A 329 -0.08 -21.60 -10.82
N MET A 330 -1.13 -20.77 -10.87
CA MET A 330 -1.41 -19.71 -9.90
C MET A 330 -2.76 -19.89 -9.17
N SER A 331 -3.31 -21.11 -9.15
CA SER A 331 -4.65 -21.40 -8.64
C SER A 331 -4.91 -20.94 -7.18
N ASN A 332 -3.88 -20.89 -6.33
CA ASN A 332 -3.94 -20.37 -4.96
C ASN A 332 -3.16 -19.08 -4.74
N ASP A 333 -2.64 -18.48 -5.81
CA ASP A 333 -1.82 -17.28 -5.76
C ASP A 333 -2.68 -16.05 -6.02
N ARG A 334 -2.98 -15.35 -4.93
CA ARG A 334 -3.81 -14.15 -4.93
C ARG A 334 -3.24 -13.04 -5.82
N ASN A 335 -1.92 -12.84 -5.78
CA ASN A 335 -1.27 -11.76 -6.53
C ASN A 335 -1.20 -12.08 -8.03
N GLY A 336 -0.95 -13.35 -8.38
CA GLY A 336 -1.04 -13.84 -9.75
C GLY A 336 -2.44 -13.69 -10.35
N LEU A 337 -3.49 -14.00 -9.57
CA LEU A 337 -4.87 -13.80 -10.02
C LEU A 337 -5.23 -12.30 -10.15
N TYR A 338 -4.72 -11.41 -9.29
CA TYR A 338 -4.86 -9.95 -9.46
C TYR A 338 -4.26 -9.48 -10.78
N LEU A 339 -3.08 -9.98 -11.13
CA LEU A 339 -2.43 -9.67 -12.40
C LEU A 339 -3.29 -10.12 -13.60
N MET A 340 -3.85 -11.33 -13.52
CA MET A 340 -4.72 -11.87 -14.56
C MET A 340 -6.01 -11.05 -14.73
N TYR A 341 -6.62 -10.62 -13.62
CA TYR A 341 -7.76 -9.70 -13.65
C TYR A 341 -7.41 -8.38 -14.35
N ILE A 342 -6.29 -7.76 -13.97
CA ILE A 342 -5.84 -6.49 -14.56
C ILE A 342 -5.62 -6.62 -16.06
N TRP A 343 -4.95 -7.69 -16.48
CA TRP A 343 -4.68 -7.97 -17.88
C TRP A 343 -5.97 -8.16 -18.70
N LEU A 344 -6.90 -8.97 -18.21
CA LEU A 344 -8.18 -9.19 -18.89
C LEU A 344 -9.05 -7.92 -18.91
N ARG A 345 -8.95 -7.09 -17.88
CA ARG A 345 -9.63 -5.78 -17.86
C ARG A 345 -9.07 -4.81 -18.89
N TYR A 346 -7.75 -4.72 -19.06
CA TYR A 346 -7.15 -3.93 -20.16
C TYR A 346 -7.62 -4.44 -21.54
N SER A 347 -7.74 -5.76 -21.70
CA SER A 347 -8.34 -6.36 -22.90
C SER A 347 -9.81 -5.93 -23.07
N ALA A 348 -10.63 -5.99 -22.03
CA ALA A 348 -12.05 -5.60 -22.07
C ALA A 348 -12.25 -4.09 -22.35
N LEU A 349 -11.37 -3.23 -21.82
CA LEU A 349 -11.32 -1.79 -22.04
C LEU A 349 -10.74 -1.40 -23.42
N ARG A 350 -10.46 -2.38 -24.29
CA ARG A 350 -9.91 -2.18 -25.64
C ARG A 350 -8.54 -1.48 -25.64
N GLN A 351 -7.77 -1.62 -24.57
CA GLN A 351 -6.38 -1.12 -24.50
C GLN A 351 -5.39 -2.11 -25.14
N LEU A 352 -5.85 -3.32 -25.48
CA LEU A 352 -5.06 -4.38 -26.12
C LEU A 352 -5.72 -4.84 -27.42
N ASP A 353 -4.89 -5.26 -28.37
CA ASP A 353 -5.37 -5.83 -29.64
C ASP A 353 -6.13 -7.12 -29.38
N TRP A 354 -7.29 -7.29 -30.03
CA TRP A 354 -8.06 -8.55 -29.95
C TRP A 354 -7.61 -9.58 -30.99
N GLN A 355 -6.91 -9.15 -32.03
CA GLN A 355 -6.42 -10.00 -33.12
C GLN A 355 -5.25 -9.33 -33.84
N ARG A 356 -4.23 -10.13 -34.19
CA ARG A 356 -3.08 -9.79 -35.03
C ARG A 356 -2.66 -11.02 -35.82
N ASN A 357 -2.52 -10.86 -37.14
CA ASN A 357 -1.85 -11.80 -38.04
C ASN A 357 -2.29 -13.28 -37.91
N TYR A 358 -3.55 -13.55 -37.54
CA TYR A 358 -4.07 -14.91 -37.34
C TYR A 358 -5.60 -14.93 -37.32
N ASN A 359 -6.21 -15.85 -38.05
CA ASN A 359 -7.66 -16.02 -38.09
C ASN A 359 -8.09 -17.11 -37.10
N THR A 360 -9.06 -16.79 -36.24
CA THR A 360 -9.56 -17.72 -35.22
C THR A 360 -11.03 -18.02 -35.49
N GLN A 361 -11.36 -19.30 -35.63
CA GLN A 361 -12.75 -19.68 -35.87
C GLN A 361 -13.61 -19.37 -34.62
N PRO A 362 -14.85 -18.86 -34.77
CA PRO A 362 -15.73 -18.59 -33.63
C PRO A 362 -15.93 -19.77 -32.68
N ARG A 363 -15.93 -20.99 -33.22
CA ARG A 363 -15.95 -22.25 -32.45
C ARG A 363 -14.70 -22.38 -31.56
N GLU A 364 -13.50 -22.21 -32.11
CA GLU A 364 -12.24 -22.33 -31.36
C GLU A 364 -12.13 -21.28 -30.26
N LEU A 365 -12.53 -20.05 -30.54
CA LEU A 365 -12.60 -18.98 -29.54
C LEU A 365 -13.55 -19.34 -28.40
N SER A 366 -14.74 -19.84 -28.73
CA SER A 366 -15.75 -20.21 -27.74
C SER A 366 -15.31 -21.41 -26.89
N HIS A 367 -14.63 -22.39 -27.50
CA HIS A 367 -14.03 -23.53 -26.78
C HIS A 367 -12.92 -23.09 -25.82
N ALA A 368 -12.02 -22.20 -26.25
CA ALA A 368 -10.96 -21.67 -25.37
C ALA A 368 -11.55 -20.91 -24.17
N LEU A 369 -12.59 -20.12 -24.41
CA LEU A 369 -13.29 -19.35 -23.39
C LEU A 369 -14.04 -20.25 -22.39
N ASP A 370 -14.75 -21.27 -22.87
CA ASP A 370 -15.46 -22.22 -22.01
C ASP A 370 -14.50 -23.00 -21.10
N ARG A 371 -13.35 -23.46 -21.65
CA ARG A 371 -12.29 -24.09 -20.84
C ARG A 371 -11.74 -23.17 -19.75
N LEU A 372 -11.54 -21.89 -20.05
CA LEU A 372 -11.10 -20.91 -19.05
C LEU A 372 -12.17 -20.72 -17.97
N CYS A 373 -13.44 -20.57 -18.34
CA CYS A 373 -14.53 -20.40 -17.39
C CYS A 373 -14.71 -21.61 -16.46
N LEU A 374 -14.65 -22.83 -17.01
CA LEU A 374 -14.71 -24.07 -16.21
C LEU A 374 -13.50 -24.19 -15.26
N LYS A 375 -12.31 -23.77 -15.69
CA LYS A 375 -11.13 -23.74 -14.83
C LYS A 375 -11.27 -22.74 -13.69
N LEU A 376 -11.79 -21.53 -13.97
CA LEU A 376 -12.08 -20.52 -12.95
C LEU A 376 -13.16 -21.00 -11.97
N ALA A 377 -14.19 -21.70 -12.44
CA ALA A 377 -15.19 -22.34 -11.58
C ALA A 377 -14.57 -23.42 -10.67
N SER A 378 -13.63 -24.23 -11.18
CA SER A 378 -12.87 -25.17 -10.34
C SER A 378 -12.04 -24.44 -9.28
N ILE A 379 -11.30 -23.39 -9.63
CA ILE A 379 -10.54 -22.60 -8.64
C ILE A 379 -11.48 -22.01 -7.59
N TYR A 380 -12.65 -21.51 -7.99
CA TYR A 380 -13.65 -21.01 -7.06
C TYR A 380 -14.12 -22.10 -6.08
N ALA A 381 -14.37 -23.33 -6.56
CA ALA A 381 -14.77 -24.44 -5.71
C ALA A 381 -13.64 -24.85 -4.72
N ASP A 382 -12.42 -24.96 -5.23
CA ASP A 382 -11.28 -25.58 -4.55
C ASP A 382 -10.52 -24.62 -3.62
N SER A 383 -10.59 -23.30 -3.86
CA SER A 383 -9.69 -22.32 -3.24
C SER A 383 -10.43 -21.16 -2.55
N PRO A 384 -10.87 -21.32 -1.28
CA PRO A 384 -11.62 -20.30 -0.55
C PRO A 384 -10.93 -18.92 -0.42
N SER A 385 -9.60 -18.90 -0.29
CA SER A 385 -8.81 -17.68 -0.07
C SER A 385 -8.79 -16.71 -1.26
N VAL A 386 -9.18 -17.18 -2.45
CA VAL A 386 -9.20 -16.38 -3.69
C VAL A 386 -10.58 -16.28 -4.31
N ARG A 387 -11.64 -16.79 -3.66
CA ARG A 387 -13.00 -16.78 -4.22
C ARG A 387 -13.50 -15.39 -4.62
N HIS A 388 -13.13 -14.35 -3.87
CA HIS A 388 -13.54 -12.96 -4.13
C HIS A 388 -13.08 -12.44 -5.49
N ILE A 389 -11.97 -12.96 -6.04
CA ILE A 389 -11.43 -12.46 -7.31
C ILE A 389 -12.03 -13.15 -8.55
N ILE A 390 -12.50 -14.38 -8.42
CA ILE A 390 -12.98 -15.15 -9.57
C ILE A 390 -14.17 -14.48 -10.26
N PRO A 391 -15.21 -13.99 -9.55
CA PRO A 391 -16.28 -13.23 -10.18
C PRO A 391 -15.78 -11.96 -10.88
N MET A 392 -14.74 -11.30 -10.34
CA MET A 392 -14.13 -10.14 -10.98
C MET A 392 -13.43 -10.51 -12.31
N ILE A 393 -12.75 -11.66 -12.37
CA ILE A 393 -12.17 -12.15 -13.63
C ILE A 393 -13.28 -12.48 -14.64
N LEU A 394 -14.32 -13.21 -14.19
CA LEU A 394 -15.45 -13.59 -15.03
C LEU A 394 -16.21 -12.39 -15.60
N SER A 395 -16.27 -11.26 -14.90
CA SER A 395 -16.96 -10.06 -15.40
C SER A 395 -16.27 -9.40 -16.62
N ASN A 396 -15.02 -9.76 -16.91
CA ASN A 396 -14.26 -9.25 -18.07
C ASN A 396 -14.30 -10.19 -19.29
N ILE A 397 -14.97 -11.34 -19.18
CA ILE A 397 -15.03 -12.34 -20.25
C ILE A 397 -16.46 -12.84 -20.48
N GLY A 398 -16.71 -13.45 -21.65
CA GLY A 398 -18.00 -14.11 -21.92
C GLY A 398 -18.06 -15.52 -21.31
N PRO A 399 -19.24 -16.14 -21.20
CA PRO A 399 -19.42 -17.47 -20.60
C PRO A 399 -19.02 -18.65 -21.51
N GLY A 400 -18.53 -18.36 -22.72
CA GLY A 400 -18.42 -19.34 -23.81
C GLY A 400 -19.79 -19.70 -24.40
N GLY A 401 -19.82 -20.60 -25.38
CA GLY A 401 -21.07 -21.08 -26.00
C GLY A 401 -20.94 -21.51 -27.46
N ASP A 402 -22.05 -21.55 -28.18
CA ASP A 402 -22.09 -21.93 -29.60
C ASP A 402 -21.74 -20.74 -30.51
N GLY A 403 -20.46 -20.35 -30.52
CA GLY A 403 -19.98 -19.26 -31.39
C GLY A 403 -20.20 -19.51 -32.89
N GLN A 404 -20.45 -20.76 -33.31
CA GLN A 404 -20.78 -21.09 -34.69
C GLN A 404 -22.15 -20.52 -35.08
N ARG A 405 -23.08 -20.43 -34.13
CA ARG A 405 -24.42 -19.86 -34.33
C ARG A 405 -24.39 -18.40 -34.80
N ILE A 406 -23.37 -17.63 -34.43
CA ILE A 406 -23.18 -16.26 -34.94
C ILE A 406 -23.02 -16.31 -36.47
N ARG A 407 -22.12 -17.16 -36.95
CA ARG A 407 -21.83 -17.26 -38.38
C ARG A 407 -23.00 -17.86 -39.16
N ASP A 408 -23.60 -18.92 -38.62
CA ASP A 408 -24.70 -19.60 -39.29
C ASP A 408 -25.95 -18.71 -39.37
N GLU A 409 -26.24 -17.91 -38.35
CA GLU A 409 -27.43 -17.06 -38.34
C GLU A 409 -27.33 -15.88 -39.32
N ILE A 410 -26.18 -15.20 -39.43
CA ILE A 410 -26.04 -14.12 -40.41
C ILE A 410 -26.19 -14.64 -41.85
N LEU A 411 -25.67 -15.84 -42.14
CA LEU A 411 -25.91 -16.55 -43.41
C LEU A 411 -27.39 -16.87 -43.61
N ASN A 412 -28.07 -17.39 -42.59
CA ASN A 412 -29.50 -17.67 -42.65
C ASN A 412 -30.32 -16.40 -42.90
N ILE A 413 -29.95 -15.26 -42.31
CA ILE A 413 -30.60 -13.96 -42.56
C ILE A 413 -30.38 -13.54 -44.02
N MET A 414 -29.15 -13.65 -44.53
CA MET A 414 -28.83 -13.32 -45.93
C MET A 414 -29.63 -14.17 -46.92
N HIS A 415 -29.67 -15.49 -46.71
CA HIS A 415 -30.43 -16.42 -47.55
C HIS A 415 -31.93 -16.20 -47.49
N ARG A 416 -32.52 -16.05 -46.29
CA ARG A 416 -33.97 -15.81 -46.11
C ARG A 416 -34.42 -14.52 -46.81
N ASN A 417 -33.61 -13.48 -46.74
CA ASN A 417 -33.93 -12.17 -47.28
C ASN A 417 -33.38 -11.93 -48.70
N LYS A 418 -32.78 -12.95 -49.33
CA LYS A 418 -32.17 -12.88 -50.67
C LYS A 418 -31.14 -11.75 -50.81
N LEU A 419 -30.41 -11.45 -49.75
CA LEU A 419 -29.28 -10.53 -49.79
C LEU A 419 -28.16 -11.20 -50.57
N LYS A 420 -27.70 -10.59 -51.65
CA LYS A 420 -26.74 -11.24 -52.55
C LYS A 420 -25.36 -11.28 -51.91
N GLU A 421 -24.68 -12.42 -52.00
CA GLU A 421 -23.24 -12.56 -51.73
C GLU A 421 -22.42 -12.00 -52.90
N VAL A 422 -22.62 -10.71 -53.18
CA VAL A 422 -21.84 -10.00 -54.20
C VAL A 422 -20.68 -9.34 -53.49
N ASN A 423 -19.47 -9.60 -54.00
CA ASN A 423 -18.26 -8.91 -53.57
C ASN A 423 -18.54 -7.40 -53.51
N HIS A 424 -18.14 -6.76 -52.41
CA HIS A 424 -18.24 -5.30 -52.20
C HIS A 424 -19.55 -4.77 -51.60
N THR A 425 -20.45 -5.62 -51.10
CA THR A 425 -21.61 -5.14 -50.31
C THR A 425 -21.26 -5.12 -48.81
N PHE A 426 -21.88 -4.22 -48.02
CA PHE A 426 -21.58 -4.10 -46.59
C PHE A 426 -21.85 -5.39 -45.81
N ILE A 427 -22.99 -6.04 -46.05
CA ILE A 427 -23.38 -7.28 -45.35
C ILE A 427 -22.44 -8.44 -45.70
N GLU A 428 -22.00 -8.54 -46.96
CA GLU A 428 -21.00 -9.52 -47.38
C GLU A 428 -19.65 -9.29 -46.70
N GLN A 429 -19.15 -8.05 -46.68
CA GLN A 429 -17.91 -7.70 -46.00
C GLN A 429 -17.97 -7.96 -44.49
N TRP A 430 -19.10 -7.65 -43.86
CA TRP A 430 -19.29 -7.93 -42.43
C TRP A 430 -19.36 -9.44 -42.16
N HIS A 431 -20.02 -10.21 -43.02
CA HIS A 431 -20.04 -11.67 -42.95
C HIS A 431 -18.63 -12.27 -43.12
N GLN A 432 -17.83 -11.78 -44.07
CA GLN A 432 -16.42 -12.19 -44.24
C GLN A 432 -15.56 -11.83 -43.02
N LYS A 433 -15.83 -10.69 -42.38
CA LYS A 433 -15.19 -10.31 -41.11
C LYS A 433 -15.53 -11.33 -40.02
N LEU A 434 -16.80 -11.69 -39.85
CA LEU A 434 -17.26 -12.65 -38.83
C LEU A 434 -16.70 -14.06 -39.02
N HIS A 435 -16.49 -14.48 -40.27
CA HIS A 435 -15.81 -15.72 -40.62
C HIS A 435 -14.37 -15.79 -40.09
N ASN A 436 -13.68 -14.65 -40.11
CA ASN A 436 -12.29 -14.53 -39.69
C ASN A 436 -12.15 -14.24 -38.20
N ASN A 437 -13.02 -13.39 -37.65
CA ASN A 437 -13.04 -13.03 -36.24
C ASN A 437 -14.37 -12.41 -35.80
N ALA A 438 -15.06 -13.07 -34.86
CA ALA A 438 -16.21 -12.51 -34.15
C ALA A 438 -15.75 -11.80 -32.88
N THR A 439 -16.07 -10.51 -32.75
CA THR A 439 -15.65 -9.64 -31.64
C THR A 439 -16.84 -8.85 -31.09
N ALA A 440 -16.67 -8.24 -29.91
CA ALA A 440 -17.71 -7.38 -29.35
C ALA A 440 -18.03 -6.14 -30.20
N ASP A 441 -17.18 -5.78 -31.19
CA ASP A 441 -17.50 -4.74 -32.17
C ASP A 441 -18.69 -5.13 -33.05
N ASP A 442 -18.95 -6.42 -33.26
CA ASP A 442 -20.09 -6.90 -34.06
C ASP A 442 -21.44 -6.54 -33.41
N ILE A 443 -21.50 -6.43 -32.08
CA ILE A 443 -22.68 -5.92 -31.37
C ILE A 443 -22.95 -4.47 -31.78
N VAL A 444 -21.90 -3.65 -31.87
CA VAL A 444 -21.98 -2.23 -32.23
C VAL A 444 -22.37 -2.09 -33.70
N ILE A 445 -21.75 -2.87 -34.59
CA ILE A 445 -22.06 -2.91 -36.02
C ILE A 445 -23.53 -3.31 -36.23
N CYS A 446 -24.00 -4.34 -35.52
CA CYS A 446 -25.38 -4.81 -35.60
C CYS A 446 -26.39 -3.75 -35.10
N LYS A 447 -26.12 -3.10 -33.96
CA LYS A 447 -26.96 -2.01 -33.43
C LYS A 447 -27.04 -0.83 -34.40
N ALA A 448 -25.89 -0.38 -34.93
CA ALA A 448 -25.86 0.69 -35.91
C ALA A 448 -26.66 0.31 -37.16
N TYR A 449 -26.56 -0.93 -37.63
CA TYR A 449 -27.33 -1.42 -38.78
C TYR A 449 -28.85 -1.44 -38.49
N ILE A 450 -29.28 -1.82 -37.29
CA ILE A 450 -30.71 -1.76 -36.90
C ILE A 450 -31.21 -0.32 -36.91
N GLU A 451 -30.48 0.63 -36.32
CA GLU A 451 -30.86 2.04 -36.30
C GLU A 451 -30.80 2.70 -37.70
N PHE A 452 -29.87 2.25 -38.55
CA PHE A 452 -29.86 2.60 -39.97
C PHE A 452 -31.15 2.17 -40.69
N GLN A 453 -31.63 0.95 -40.44
CA GLN A 453 -32.90 0.50 -41.02
C GLN A 453 -34.11 1.27 -40.45
N ARG A 454 -34.14 1.52 -39.14
CA ARG A 454 -35.22 2.29 -38.47
C ARG A 454 -35.29 3.74 -38.95
N SER A 455 -34.14 4.33 -39.27
CA SER A 455 -34.03 5.70 -39.82
C SER A 455 -34.24 5.77 -41.34
N ASN A 456 -34.78 4.71 -41.96
CA ASN A 456 -34.99 4.61 -43.41
C ASN A 456 -33.71 4.84 -44.24
N GLY A 457 -32.56 4.34 -43.75
CA GLY A 457 -31.30 4.36 -44.48
C GLY A 457 -30.41 5.58 -44.23
N SER A 458 -30.53 6.25 -43.08
CA SER A 458 -29.67 7.39 -42.75
C SER A 458 -28.26 6.95 -42.38
N LEU A 459 -27.29 7.27 -43.24
CA LEU A 459 -25.87 7.01 -42.96
C LEU A 459 -25.35 7.85 -41.77
N ASP A 460 -25.90 9.04 -41.54
CA ASP A 460 -25.54 9.87 -40.40
C ASP A 460 -25.90 9.18 -39.07
N VAL A 461 -27.09 8.57 -39.00
CA VAL A 461 -27.52 7.79 -37.83
C VAL A 461 -26.61 6.56 -37.65
N PHE A 462 -26.31 5.84 -38.72
CA PHE A 462 -25.42 4.67 -38.69
C PHE A 462 -24.06 5.02 -38.07
N TYR A 463 -23.37 6.02 -38.62
CA TYR A 463 -22.04 6.41 -38.16
C TYR A 463 -22.06 7.12 -36.80
N SER A 464 -23.14 7.84 -36.46
CA SER A 464 -23.33 8.41 -35.12
C SER A 464 -23.41 7.32 -34.05
N VAL A 465 -24.21 6.26 -34.29
CA VAL A 465 -24.33 5.12 -33.38
C VAL A 465 -23.00 4.38 -33.25
N LEU A 466 -22.32 4.08 -34.36
CA LEU A 466 -21.00 3.46 -34.36
C LEU A 466 -20.00 4.26 -33.49
N ASN A 467 -19.87 5.57 -33.74
CA ASN A 467 -18.94 6.44 -33.03
C ASN A 467 -19.29 6.59 -31.54
N SER A 468 -20.57 6.70 -31.19
CA SER A 468 -21.03 6.79 -29.80
C SER A 468 -20.66 5.55 -28.98
N MET A 469 -20.41 4.42 -29.65
CA MET A 469 -20.06 3.13 -29.05
C MET A 469 -18.60 2.74 -29.35
N GLY A 470 -17.76 3.69 -29.76
CA GLY A 470 -16.31 3.50 -29.91
C GLY A 470 -15.87 2.65 -31.10
N VAL A 471 -16.69 2.52 -32.13
CA VAL A 471 -16.31 1.91 -33.42
C VAL A 471 -16.29 3.01 -34.48
N THR A 472 -15.11 3.36 -34.99
CA THR A 472 -14.99 4.39 -36.02
C THR A 472 -14.93 3.79 -37.43
N ARG A 473 -15.08 4.64 -38.45
CA ARG A 473 -14.94 4.21 -39.86
C ARG A 473 -13.53 3.68 -40.15
N GLU A 474 -12.51 4.29 -39.59
CA GLU A 474 -11.12 3.84 -39.68
C GLU A 474 -10.97 2.44 -39.07
N ARG A 475 -11.66 2.16 -37.95
CA ARG A 475 -11.67 0.84 -37.33
C ARG A 475 -12.31 -0.23 -38.22
N LEU A 476 -13.43 0.09 -38.88
CA LEU A 476 -14.06 -0.81 -39.85
C LEU A 476 -13.12 -1.15 -41.02
N MET A 477 -12.38 -0.16 -41.50
CA MET A 477 -11.39 -0.32 -42.58
C MET A 477 -10.10 -1.01 -42.12
N GLY A 478 -9.79 -0.93 -40.82
CA GLY A 478 -8.59 -1.50 -40.20
C GLY A 478 -8.68 -2.98 -39.85
N PHE A 479 -9.84 -3.62 -39.99
CA PHE A 479 -9.96 -5.06 -39.80
C PHE A 479 -9.17 -5.85 -40.85
N GLU A 480 -8.70 -7.05 -40.49
CA GLU A 480 -7.98 -7.95 -41.42
C GLU A 480 -8.85 -8.29 -42.66
N ARG A 481 -10.18 -8.35 -42.47
CA ARG A 481 -11.19 -8.27 -43.53
C ARG A 481 -11.90 -6.92 -43.42
N PRO A 482 -11.44 -5.89 -44.17
CA PRO A 482 -11.99 -4.55 -44.06
C PRO A 482 -13.45 -4.48 -44.48
N ILE A 483 -14.26 -3.76 -43.71
CA ILE A 483 -15.58 -3.30 -44.13
C ILE A 483 -15.39 -1.90 -44.71
N LYS A 484 -15.47 -1.79 -46.03
CA LYS A 484 -15.21 -0.57 -46.82
C LYS A 484 -16.49 0.05 -47.37
N SER A 485 -17.53 -0.75 -47.57
CA SER A 485 -18.77 -0.33 -48.21
C SER A 485 -19.75 0.20 -47.17
N ASP A 486 -20.56 1.20 -47.55
CA ASP A 486 -21.65 1.69 -46.71
C ASP A 486 -22.83 0.71 -46.71
N PRO A 487 -23.64 0.65 -45.64
CA PRO A 487 -24.82 -0.21 -45.59
C PRO A 487 -25.87 0.17 -46.65
N GLU A 488 -26.46 -0.84 -47.28
CA GLU A 488 -27.49 -0.67 -48.29
C GLU A 488 -28.90 -0.68 -47.67
N PHE A 489 -29.71 0.33 -47.99
CA PHE A 489 -31.11 0.39 -47.56
C PHE A 489 -32.03 -0.26 -48.59
N ILE A 490 -32.83 -1.23 -48.16
CA ILE A 490 -33.79 -1.95 -49.02
C ILE A 490 -35.20 -1.73 -48.45
N PRO A 491 -35.99 -0.76 -48.96
CA PRO A 491 -37.22 -0.30 -48.32
C PRO A 491 -38.25 -1.41 -48.02
N HIS A 492 -38.42 -2.36 -48.95
CA HIS A 492 -39.40 -3.45 -48.80
C HIS A 492 -38.97 -4.55 -47.81
N LEU A 493 -37.70 -4.55 -47.38
CA LEU A 493 -37.17 -5.49 -46.39
C LEU A 493 -36.98 -4.85 -45.01
N ARG A 494 -37.26 -3.55 -44.84
CA ARG A 494 -36.95 -2.79 -43.61
C ARG A 494 -37.39 -3.53 -42.34
N ASP A 495 -38.69 -3.80 -42.20
CA ASP A 495 -39.25 -4.36 -40.96
C ASP A 495 -38.78 -5.80 -40.71
N VAL A 496 -38.55 -6.55 -41.78
CA VAL A 496 -38.03 -7.93 -41.71
C VAL A 496 -36.57 -7.93 -41.27
N LEU A 497 -35.73 -7.07 -41.86
CA LEU A 497 -34.32 -6.94 -41.49
C LEU A 497 -34.16 -6.39 -40.07
N VAL A 498 -34.98 -5.43 -39.65
CA VAL A 498 -34.98 -4.95 -38.25
C VAL A 498 -35.24 -6.13 -37.31
N ARG A 499 -36.31 -6.90 -37.54
CA ARG A 499 -36.65 -8.06 -36.70
C ARG A 499 -35.56 -9.14 -36.71
N ASP A 500 -35.03 -9.48 -37.88
CA ASP A 500 -34.02 -10.52 -38.03
C ASP A 500 -32.69 -10.10 -37.38
N PHE A 501 -32.25 -8.86 -37.56
CA PHE A 501 -31.04 -8.34 -36.92
C PHE A 501 -31.23 -8.06 -35.42
N GLU A 502 -32.44 -7.77 -34.93
CA GLU A 502 -32.75 -7.76 -33.49
C GLU A 502 -32.59 -9.16 -32.88
N HIS A 503 -33.04 -10.21 -33.57
CA HIS A 503 -32.78 -11.60 -33.16
C HIS A 503 -31.28 -11.91 -33.19
N TYR A 504 -30.60 -11.51 -34.25
CA TYR A 504 -29.15 -11.68 -34.38
C TYR A 504 -28.35 -10.96 -33.30
N LEU A 505 -28.77 -9.76 -32.92
CA LEU A 505 -28.18 -8.98 -31.84
C LEU A 505 -28.29 -9.74 -30.51
N LYS A 506 -29.40 -10.44 -30.25
CA LYS A 506 -29.53 -11.31 -29.07
C LYS A 506 -28.48 -12.43 -29.08
N ILE A 507 -28.25 -13.06 -30.24
CA ILE A 507 -27.22 -14.10 -30.40
C ILE A 507 -25.81 -13.52 -30.16
N LEU A 508 -25.48 -12.36 -30.73
CA LEU A 508 -24.19 -11.70 -30.51
C LEU A 508 -23.96 -11.33 -29.04
N ASN A 509 -24.97 -10.75 -28.37
CA ASN A 509 -24.91 -10.48 -26.92
C ASN A 509 -24.72 -11.79 -26.13
N SER A 510 -25.39 -12.87 -26.52
CA SER A 510 -25.27 -14.18 -25.87
C SER A 510 -23.93 -14.90 -26.06
N VAL A 511 -22.97 -14.33 -26.80
CA VAL A 511 -21.63 -14.89 -26.92
C VAL A 511 -20.59 -13.94 -26.33
N HIS A 512 -20.74 -12.64 -26.57
CA HIS A 512 -19.73 -11.65 -26.19
C HIS A 512 -20.00 -10.91 -24.86
N LYS A 513 -21.23 -10.96 -24.30
CA LYS A 513 -21.51 -10.37 -22.98
C LYS A 513 -21.63 -11.46 -21.91
N GLY A 514 -20.76 -11.38 -20.90
CA GLY A 514 -20.76 -12.26 -19.72
C GLY A 514 -21.94 -12.05 -18.78
N VAL A 515 -22.50 -10.84 -18.73
CA VAL A 515 -23.37 -10.37 -17.64
C VAL A 515 -24.80 -10.05 -18.14
N ASP A 516 -25.28 -10.76 -19.15
CA ASP A 516 -26.64 -10.59 -19.68
C ASP A 516 -27.67 -11.36 -18.82
N LEU A 517 -28.50 -10.63 -18.06
CA LEU A 517 -29.46 -11.21 -17.13
C LEU A 517 -30.48 -12.14 -17.80
N GLU A 518 -30.97 -11.81 -19.01
CA GLU A 518 -31.97 -12.62 -19.70
C GLU A 518 -31.37 -13.96 -20.15
N ARG A 519 -30.14 -13.92 -20.65
CA ARG A 519 -29.38 -15.12 -20.99
C ARG A 519 -29.08 -15.96 -19.75
N CYS A 520 -28.59 -15.34 -18.67
CA CYS A 520 -28.24 -16.04 -17.45
C CYS A 520 -29.46 -16.71 -16.80
N ARG A 521 -30.64 -16.07 -16.88
CA ARG A 521 -31.92 -16.70 -16.51
C ARG A 521 -32.16 -17.97 -17.32
N ASP A 522 -32.01 -17.90 -18.64
CA ASP A 522 -32.31 -19.04 -19.52
C ASP A 522 -31.31 -20.19 -19.30
N SER A 523 -30.04 -19.89 -19.05
CA SER A 523 -29.01 -20.89 -18.77
C SER A 523 -29.19 -21.61 -17.43
N VAL A 524 -29.95 -21.07 -16.47
CA VAL A 524 -30.19 -21.76 -15.19
C VAL A 524 -31.55 -22.46 -15.11
N SER A 525 -32.31 -22.47 -16.21
CA SER A 525 -33.66 -23.05 -16.26
C SER A 525 -33.71 -24.54 -15.91
N TYR A 526 -32.60 -25.27 -16.11
CA TYR A 526 -32.47 -26.68 -15.74
C TYR A 526 -31.99 -26.89 -14.29
N ILE A 527 -31.57 -25.82 -13.60
CA ILE A 527 -31.07 -25.86 -12.21
C ILE A 527 -32.21 -25.55 -11.23
N PHE A 528 -33.08 -24.59 -11.57
CA PHE A 528 -34.10 -24.06 -10.68
C PHE A 528 -35.53 -24.44 -11.07
N GLY A 529 -36.42 -24.50 -10.08
CA GLY A 529 -37.86 -24.71 -10.27
C GLY A 529 -38.64 -23.44 -10.62
N ASP A 530 -39.97 -23.58 -10.75
CA ASP A 530 -40.88 -22.49 -11.16
C ASP A 530 -40.87 -21.28 -10.23
N ASP A 531 -40.53 -21.45 -8.95
CA ASP A 531 -40.47 -20.38 -7.96
C ASP A 531 -39.36 -19.36 -8.30
N VAL A 532 -38.12 -19.82 -8.44
CA VAL A 532 -36.97 -18.98 -8.79
C VAL A 532 -37.08 -18.47 -10.22
N MET A 533 -37.55 -19.31 -11.14
CA MET A 533 -37.75 -18.89 -12.54
C MET A 533 -38.85 -17.83 -12.66
N GLY A 534 -39.90 -17.90 -11.83
CA GLY A 534 -40.90 -16.84 -11.70
C GLY A 534 -40.33 -15.54 -11.16
N ALA A 535 -39.48 -15.62 -10.13
CA ALA A 535 -38.80 -14.45 -9.56
C ALA A 535 -37.83 -13.78 -10.55
N LEU A 536 -37.05 -14.57 -11.31
CA LEU A 536 -36.18 -14.05 -12.37
C LEU A 536 -36.99 -13.38 -13.49
N ARG A 537 -38.17 -13.93 -13.83
CA ARG A 537 -39.08 -13.33 -14.81
C ARG A 537 -39.60 -11.98 -14.32
N PHE A 538 -40.01 -11.89 -13.06
CA PHE A 538 -40.42 -10.63 -12.43
C PHE A 538 -39.32 -9.57 -12.53
N ILE A 539 -38.06 -9.92 -12.26
CA ILE A 539 -36.93 -8.98 -12.38
C ILE A 539 -36.79 -8.48 -13.83
N VAL A 540 -36.81 -9.38 -14.81
CA VAL A 540 -36.67 -9.02 -16.22
C VAL A 540 -37.83 -8.14 -16.70
N GLU A 541 -39.06 -8.44 -16.29
CA GLU A 541 -40.26 -7.68 -16.66
C GLU A 541 -40.29 -6.27 -16.05
N ASN A 542 -39.71 -6.10 -14.86
CA ASN A 542 -39.69 -4.83 -14.12
C ASN A 542 -38.32 -4.14 -14.18
N LYS A 543 -37.45 -4.57 -15.10
CA LYS A 543 -36.04 -4.17 -15.09
C LYS A 543 -35.81 -2.66 -15.20
N ASP A 544 -36.77 -1.97 -15.83
CA ASP A 544 -36.72 -0.53 -16.10
C ASP A 544 -37.65 0.30 -15.21
N SER A 545 -38.22 -0.29 -14.14
CA SER A 545 -39.15 0.41 -13.25
C SER A 545 -38.49 1.58 -12.51
N MET A 546 -39.25 2.66 -12.37
CA MET A 546 -38.94 3.83 -11.54
C MET A 546 -39.84 3.96 -10.31
N ASP A 547 -40.78 3.02 -10.13
CA ASP A 547 -41.64 2.98 -8.95
C ASP A 547 -40.84 2.43 -7.76
N ILE A 548 -40.67 3.26 -6.73
CA ILE A 548 -39.89 2.91 -5.54
C ILE A 548 -40.38 1.64 -4.84
N THR A 549 -41.69 1.37 -4.85
CA THR A 549 -42.24 0.14 -4.25
C THR A 549 -41.78 -1.09 -5.03
N VAL A 550 -41.73 -0.97 -6.36
CA VAL A 550 -41.20 -2.01 -7.24
C VAL A 550 -39.69 -2.13 -7.07
N VAL A 551 -38.95 -1.03 -6.93
CA VAL A 551 -37.50 -1.02 -6.69
C VAL A 551 -37.15 -1.75 -5.40
N THR A 552 -37.78 -1.42 -4.26
CA THR A 552 -37.55 -2.13 -2.99
C THR A 552 -37.89 -3.62 -3.11
N ARG A 553 -38.97 -3.96 -3.82
CA ARG A 553 -39.33 -5.36 -4.10
C ARG A 553 -38.29 -6.06 -4.98
N LEU A 554 -37.68 -5.38 -5.95
CA LEU A 554 -36.59 -5.92 -6.79
C LEU A 554 -35.36 -6.23 -5.94
N PHE A 555 -34.93 -5.32 -5.05
CA PHE A 555 -33.83 -5.57 -4.10
C PHE A 555 -34.07 -6.81 -3.25
N THR A 556 -35.28 -6.92 -2.68
CA THR A 556 -35.69 -8.06 -1.85
C THR A 556 -35.74 -9.36 -2.66
N THR A 557 -36.27 -9.30 -3.88
CA THR A 557 -36.35 -10.46 -4.78
C THR A 557 -34.96 -10.95 -5.17
N ILE A 558 -34.05 -10.04 -5.51
CA ILE A 558 -32.67 -10.37 -5.88
C ILE A 558 -31.93 -10.99 -4.70
N LYS A 559 -32.04 -10.42 -3.49
CA LYS A 559 -31.51 -11.02 -2.26
C LYS A 559 -31.99 -12.47 -2.10
N TRP A 560 -33.29 -12.70 -2.24
CA TRP A 560 -33.91 -14.03 -2.07
C TRP A 560 -33.40 -15.05 -3.10
N ILE A 561 -33.16 -14.63 -4.35
CA ILE A 561 -32.55 -15.47 -5.39
C ILE A 561 -31.08 -15.75 -5.05
N ARG A 562 -30.31 -14.72 -4.70
CA ARG A 562 -28.89 -14.86 -4.36
C ARG A 562 -28.65 -15.75 -3.14
N GLN A 563 -29.53 -15.74 -2.15
CA GLN A 563 -29.50 -16.69 -1.03
C GLN A 563 -29.61 -18.15 -1.51
N ARG A 564 -30.49 -18.44 -2.47
CA ARG A 564 -30.62 -19.78 -3.08
C ARG A 564 -29.40 -20.15 -3.90
N ILE A 565 -28.90 -19.22 -4.71
CA ILE A 565 -27.66 -19.39 -5.45
C ILE A 565 -26.53 -19.76 -4.49
N ARG A 566 -26.38 -19.04 -3.37
CA ARG A 566 -25.35 -19.35 -2.36
C ARG A 566 -25.53 -20.68 -1.67
N GLY A 567 -26.76 -21.07 -1.36
CA GLY A 567 -27.05 -22.40 -0.82
C GLY A 567 -26.57 -23.54 -1.74
N ILE A 568 -26.55 -23.31 -3.06
CA ILE A 568 -26.12 -24.30 -4.05
C ILE A 568 -24.61 -24.22 -4.32
N ILE A 569 -24.09 -23.01 -4.60
CA ILE A 569 -22.70 -22.78 -5.05
C ILE A 569 -21.66 -23.41 -4.11
N VAL A 570 -21.87 -23.35 -2.79
CA VAL A 570 -20.89 -23.85 -1.81
C VAL A 570 -20.68 -25.37 -1.92
N SER A 571 -21.73 -26.11 -2.24
CA SER A 571 -21.71 -27.58 -2.36
C SER A 571 -21.67 -28.09 -3.80
N GLU A 572 -21.86 -27.22 -4.79
CA GLU A 572 -21.88 -27.62 -6.20
C GLU A 572 -20.52 -28.17 -6.64
N ARG A 573 -20.55 -29.25 -7.40
CA ARG A 573 -19.36 -29.94 -7.93
C ARG A 573 -19.41 -30.11 -9.43
N ASP A 574 -20.58 -29.98 -10.05
CA ASP A 574 -20.69 -29.85 -11.49
C ASP A 574 -20.19 -28.45 -11.91
N LEU A 575 -19.04 -28.41 -12.59
CA LEU A 575 -18.39 -27.17 -12.98
C LEU A 575 -19.22 -26.36 -13.99
N GLY A 576 -20.04 -27.02 -14.82
CA GLY A 576 -20.94 -26.33 -15.75
C GLY A 576 -22.05 -25.61 -15.02
N ARG A 577 -22.69 -26.28 -14.06
CA ARG A 577 -23.70 -25.68 -13.18
C ARG A 577 -23.14 -24.56 -12.33
N LEU A 578 -21.97 -24.77 -11.72
CA LEU A 578 -21.29 -23.76 -10.93
C LEU A 578 -20.96 -22.52 -11.76
N LYS A 579 -20.45 -22.70 -12.97
CA LYS A 579 -20.20 -21.61 -13.93
C LYS A 579 -21.47 -20.80 -14.20
N ASP A 580 -22.58 -21.46 -14.54
CA ASP A 580 -23.84 -20.78 -14.86
C ASP A 580 -24.41 -20.01 -13.64
N LEU A 581 -24.28 -20.58 -12.44
CA LEU A 581 -24.67 -19.93 -11.19
C LEU A 581 -23.82 -18.68 -10.87
N LEU A 582 -22.50 -18.73 -11.12
CA LEU A 582 -21.59 -17.59 -10.92
C LEU A 582 -21.92 -16.44 -11.88
N PHE A 583 -22.20 -16.74 -13.16
CA PHE A 583 -22.62 -15.72 -14.12
C PHE A 583 -23.99 -15.11 -13.77
N LEU A 584 -24.93 -15.93 -13.29
CA LEU A 584 -26.21 -15.42 -12.82
C LEU A 584 -26.02 -14.48 -11.61
N ASP A 585 -25.24 -14.85 -10.60
CA ASP A 585 -24.98 -14.01 -9.42
C ASP A 585 -24.37 -12.65 -9.83
N LEU A 586 -23.37 -12.69 -10.72
CA LEU A 586 -22.76 -11.49 -11.31
C LEU A 586 -23.79 -10.61 -12.02
N SER A 587 -24.68 -11.20 -12.82
CA SER A 587 -25.71 -10.46 -13.57
C SER A 587 -26.74 -9.79 -12.67
N LEU A 588 -27.08 -10.42 -11.55
CA LEU A 588 -27.98 -9.86 -10.55
C LEU A 588 -27.34 -8.68 -9.81
N MET A 589 -26.04 -8.78 -9.47
CA MET A 589 -25.30 -7.70 -8.82
C MET A 589 -25.12 -6.48 -9.73
N GLU A 590 -24.75 -6.69 -10.99
CA GLU A 590 -24.63 -5.61 -11.98
C GLU A 590 -25.99 -4.94 -12.21
N TYR A 591 -27.07 -5.72 -12.28
CA TYR A 591 -28.41 -5.20 -12.40
C TYR A 591 -28.82 -4.34 -11.19
N LEU A 592 -28.52 -4.77 -9.95
CA LEU A 592 -28.77 -3.94 -8.76
C LEU A 592 -28.02 -2.60 -8.83
N ARG A 593 -26.78 -2.60 -9.31
CA ARG A 593 -26.01 -1.37 -9.48
C ARG A 593 -26.70 -0.40 -10.43
N VAL A 594 -27.06 -0.88 -11.63
CA VAL A 594 -27.78 -0.08 -12.64
C VAL A 594 -29.15 0.38 -12.14
N LEU A 595 -29.87 -0.47 -11.41
CA LEU A 595 -31.17 -0.14 -10.81
C LEU A 595 -31.02 1.01 -9.80
N THR A 596 -29.97 0.97 -8.96
CA THR A 596 -29.66 2.01 -7.99
C THR A 596 -29.31 3.31 -8.71
N GLU A 597 -28.31 3.28 -9.61
CA GLU A 597 -27.85 4.42 -10.41
C GLU A 597 -29.00 5.19 -11.06
N ARG A 598 -29.97 4.46 -11.62
CA ARG A 598 -31.14 5.02 -12.29
C ARG A 598 -32.13 5.70 -11.34
N ASN A 599 -32.30 5.17 -10.14
CA ASN A 599 -33.35 5.60 -9.21
C ASN A 599 -32.89 6.59 -8.15
N LEU A 600 -31.59 6.90 -8.03
CA LEU A 600 -31.05 7.83 -7.02
C LEU A 600 -31.46 9.29 -7.22
N HIS A 601 -31.87 9.67 -8.43
CA HIS A 601 -32.39 11.01 -8.70
C HIS A 601 -33.84 11.19 -8.25
N ALA A 602 -34.54 10.11 -7.89
CA ALA A 602 -35.82 10.22 -7.23
C ALA A 602 -35.63 10.89 -5.87
N ASN A 603 -36.53 11.79 -5.48
CA ASN A 603 -36.50 12.46 -4.18
C ASN A 603 -36.89 11.48 -3.07
N LEU A 604 -35.99 10.55 -2.73
CA LEU A 604 -36.21 9.49 -1.75
C LEU A 604 -36.08 10.03 -0.33
N GLY A 605 -37.02 9.67 0.54
CA GLY A 605 -36.95 10.00 1.97
C GLY A 605 -35.88 9.19 2.71
N GLY A 606 -35.45 9.71 3.86
CA GLY A 606 -34.38 9.09 4.67
C GLY A 606 -34.66 7.63 5.08
N HIS A 607 -35.89 7.30 5.49
CA HIS A 607 -36.28 5.92 5.83
C HIS A 607 -36.15 4.96 4.64
N THR A 608 -36.59 5.36 3.45
CA THR A 608 -36.49 4.53 2.24
C THR A 608 -35.04 4.32 1.83
N LEU A 609 -34.20 5.36 1.92
CA LEU A 609 -32.77 5.22 1.66
C LEU A 609 -32.10 4.28 2.67
N LEU A 610 -32.45 4.37 3.96
CA LEU A 610 -31.94 3.47 4.99
C LEU A 610 -32.37 2.02 4.76
N GLU A 611 -33.61 1.79 4.30
CA GLU A 611 -34.10 0.45 3.89
C GLU A 611 -33.31 -0.10 2.69
N LEU A 612 -33.04 0.73 1.68
CA LEU A 612 -32.19 0.33 0.55
C LEU A 612 -30.74 0.05 0.97
N VAL A 613 -30.22 0.75 1.99
CA VAL A 613 -28.92 0.45 2.60
C VAL A 613 -28.96 -0.90 3.30
N ASP A 614 -29.98 -1.22 4.12
CA ASP A 614 -30.13 -2.56 4.74
C ASP A 614 -30.13 -3.68 3.69
N LEU A 615 -30.99 -3.56 2.68
CA LEU A 615 -31.08 -4.54 1.59
C LEU A 615 -29.77 -4.66 0.80
N SER A 616 -29.06 -3.54 0.61
CA SER A 616 -27.74 -3.53 -0.02
C SER A 616 -26.70 -4.25 0.84
N LEU A 617 -26.67 -4.03 2.15
CA LEU A 617 -25.74 -4.71 3.06
C LEU A 617 -26.02 -6.21 3.13
N GLU A 618 -27.27 -6.64 3.13
CA GLU A 618 -27.63 -8.06 3.06
C GLU A 618 -27.15 -8.71 1.76
N ASN A 619 -27.29 -8.01 0.63
CA ASN A 619 -26.73 -8.48 -0.63
C ASN A 619 -25.19 -8.51 -0.58
N LEU A 620 -24.55 -7.56 0.10
CA LEU A 620 -23.09 -7.52 0.24
C LEU A 620 -22.58 -8.74 1.03
N LEU A 621 -23.28 -9.17 2.09
CA LEU A 621 -22.93 -10.37 2.87
C LEU A 621 -22.99 -11.69 2.08
N LEU A 622 -23.77 -11.72 1.00
CA LEU A 622 -23.86 -12.87 0.08
C LEU A 622 -22.66 -12.93 -0.89
N THR A 623 -21.86 -11.87 -0.99
CA THR A 623 -20.67 -11.82 -1.83
C THR A 623 -19.46 -12.40 -1.09
N ASP A 624 -18.51 -13.00 -1.82
CA ASP A 624 -17.20 -13.32 -1.26
C ASP A 624 -16.41 -12.03 -1.09
N LEU A 625 -16.29 -11.55 0.15
CA LEU A 625 -15.63 -10.29 0.47
C LEU A 625 -14.10 -10.43 0.39
N PRO A 626 -13.38 -9.36 -0.01
CA PRO A 626 -11.93 -9.37 0.03
C PRO A 626 -11.40 -9.53 1.47
N PRO A 627 -10.21 -10.13 1.66
CA PRO A 627 -9.57 -10.27 2.96
C PRO A 627 -9.00 -8.92 3.41
N VAL A 628 -9.86 -8.11 4.01
CA VAL A 628 -9.50 -6.83 4.62
C VAL A 628 -8.92 -7.10 6.01
N GLU A 629 -7.62 -6.87 6.18
CA GLU A 629 -6.94 -7.00 7.47
C GLU A 629 -6.61 -5.62 8.03
N LYS A 630 -6.91 -5.39 9.32
CA LYS A 630 -6.33 -4.26 10.07
C LYS A 630 -5.10 -4.75 10.80
N ALA A 631 -3.99 -4.02 10.64
CA ALA A 631 -2.78 -4.25 11.42
C ALA A 631 -3.15 -4.30 12.93
N ASN A 632 -3.03 -5.47 13.54
CA ASN A 632 -3.21 -5.75 14.97
C ASN A 632 -4.63 -6.00 15.51
N SER A 633 -5.62 -6.44 14.72
CA SER A 633 -6.93 -6.83 15.29
C SER A 633 -7.60 -8.05 14.64
N SER A 634 -8.38 -8.79 15.43
CA SER A 634 -9.33 -9.82 14.97
C SER A 634 -10.59 -9.18 14.35
N TYR A 635 -10.38 -8.21 13.45
CA TYR A 635 -11.47 -7.46 12.84
C TYR A 635 -12.15 -8.31 11.76
N ASP A 636 -13.36 -8.77 12.05
CA ASP A 636 -14.19 -9.51 11.11
C ASP A 636 -15.18 -8.57 10.42
N ILE A 637 -14.91 -8.26 9.15
CA ILE A 637 -15.76 -7.40 8.31
C ILE A 637 -17.18 -7.96 8.13
N ARG A 638 -17.37 -9.29 8.11
CA ARG A 638 -18.71 -9.88 8.00
C ARG A 638 -19.50 -9.66 9.28
N ALA A 639 -18.86 -9.83 10.44
CA ALA A 639 -19.47 -9.53 11.72
C ALA A 639 -19.83 -8.05 11.83
N GLU A 640 -18.96 -7.14 11.37
CA GLU A 640 -19.22 -5.69 11.33
C GLU A 640 -20.47 -5.35 10.50
N ILE A 641 -20.56 -5.87 9.27
CA ILE A 641 -21.71 -5.65 8.40
C ILE A 641 -22.98 -6.19 9.04
N GLN A 642 -22.91 -7.37 9.65
CA GLN A 642 -24.06 -7.98 10.33
C GLN A 642 -24.53 -7.13 11.52
N SER A 643 -23.61 -6.61 12.35
CA SER A 643 -23.94 -5.69 13.44
C SER A 643 -24.60 -4.41 12.93
N CYS A 644 -24.13 -3.86 11.79
CA CYS A 644 -24.76 -2.69 11.18
C CYS A 644 -26.19 -2.98 10.69
N ILE A 645 -26.43 -4.13 10.06
CA ILE A 645 -27.77 -4.58 9.65
C ILE A 645 -28.70 -4.70 10.87
N ASN A 646 -28.22 -5.35 11.95
CA ASN A 646 -29.00 -5.48 13.18
C ASN A 646 -29.36 -4.10 13.76
N HIS A 647 -28.41 -3.16 13.73
CA HIS A 647 -28.60 -1.79 14.20
C HIS A 647 -29.66 -1.05 13.35
N ILE A 648 -29.56 -1.08 12.02
CA ILE A 648 -30.53 -0.44 11.12
C ILE A 648 -31.96 -0.93 11.42
N ARG A 649 -32.14 -2.24 11.57
CA ARG A 649 -33.46 -2.83 11.84
C ARG A 649 -34.05 -2.38 13.17
N LYS A 650 -33.20 -2.13 14.17
CA LYS A 650 -33.62 -1.62 15.47
C LYS A 650 -33.99 -0.13 15.38
N ILE A 651 -33.26 0.65 14.59
CA ILE A 651 -33.53 2.07 14.34
C ILE A 651 -34.91 2.29 13.70
N ASN A 652 -35.41 1.35 12.90
CA ASN A 652 -36.75 1.45 12.31
C ASN A 652 -37.90 1.51 13.32
N SER A 653 -37.64 1.27 14.62
CA SER A 653 -38.64 1.41 15.70
C SER A 653 -38.62 2.76 16.42
N VAL A 654 -37.69 3.67 16.08
CA VAL A 654 -37.59 5.02 16.68
C VAL A 654 -37.84 6.10 15.63
N GLU A 655 -38.28 7.29 16.07
CA GLU A 655 -38.61 8.43 15.21
C GLU A 655 -37.92 9.72 15.69
N GLY A 656 -38.03 10.79 14.90
CA GLY A 656 -37.54 12.13 15.28
C GLY A 656 -36.02 12.21 15.44
N THR A 657 -35.55 13.02 16.40
CA THR A 657 -34.11 13.26 16.62
C THR A 657 -33.35 11.98 16.98
N GLU A 658 -33.98 11.04 17.69
CA GLU A 658 -33.37 9.76 18.03
C GLU A 658 -33.11 8.93 16.78
N TRP A 659 -34.09 8.85 15.86
CA TRP A 659 -33.90 8.20 14.56
C TRP A 659 -32.74 8.80 13.77
N VAL A 660 -32.64 10.14 13.73
CA VAL A 660 -31.58 10.83 12.97
C VAL A 660 -30.20 10.55 13.56
N LEU A 661 -30.02 10.70 14.88
CA LEU A 661 -28.73 10.49 15.54
C LEU A 661 -28.29 9.01 15.51
N SER A 662 -29.22 8.07 15.69
CA SER A 662 -28.91 6.64 15.60
C SER A 662 -28.58 6.25 14.15
N SER A 663 -29.33 6.75 13.17
CA SER A 663 -29.05 6.54 11.74
C SER A 663 -27.66 7.06 11.36
N LEU A 664 -27.27 8.24 11.85
CA LEU A 664 -25.94 8.78 11.59
C LEU A 664 -24.84 7.88 12.17
N SER A 665 -25.01 7.38 13.39
CA SER A 665 -24.03 6.51 14.06
C SER A 665 -23.73 5.23 13.26
N VAL A 666 -24.76 4.63 12.64
CA VAL A 666 -24.61 3.43 11.80
C VAL A 666 -24.09 3.78 10.40
N VAL A 667 -24.53 4.89 9.80
CA VAL A 667 -24.05 5.36 8.49
C VAL A 667 -22.54 5.59 8.53
N GLU A 668 -22.04 6.31 9.54
CA GLU A 668 -20.60 6.55 9.71
C GLU A 668 -19.80 5.25 9.91
N ARG A 669 -20.39 4.27 10.59
CA ARG A 669 -19.79 2.94 10.76
C ARG A 669 -19.70 2.20 9.43
N ILE A 670 -20.73 2.30 8.60
CA ILE A 670 -20.75 1.71 7.26
C ILE A 670 -19.74 2.38 6.34
N GLU A 671 -19.69 3.72 6.33
CA GLU A 671 -18.72 4.48 5.53
C GLU A 671 -17.28 4.07 5.85
N ARG A 672 -16.93 3.90 7.14
CA ARG A 672 -15.59 3.48 7.55
C ARG A 672 -15.20 2.12 6.97
N PHE A 673 -16.07 1.11 7.07
CA PHE A 673 -15.69 -0.21 6.55
C PHE A 673 -15.75 -0.27 5.02
N VAL A 674 -16.59 0.54 4.37
CA VAL A 674 -16.57 0.71 2.92
C VAL A 674 -15.23 1.30 2.47
N GLY A 675 -14.68 2.25 3.22
CA GLY A 675 -13.34 2.79 3.02
C GLY A 675 -12.24 1.72 3.03
N LEU A 676 -12.38 0.68 3.86
CA LEU A 676 -11.39 -0.41 3.88
C LEU A 676 -11.37 -1.22 2.57
N PHE A 677 -12.48 -1.31 1.85
CA PHE A 677 -12.48 -1.92 0.51
C PHE A 677 -11.69 -1.06 -0.47
N VAL A 678 -11.84 0.26 -0.40
CA VAL A 678 -11.09 1.22 -1.23
C VAL A 678 -9.59 1.01 -1.01
N ASP A 679 -9.13 1.07 0.24
CA ASP A 679 -7.73 0.87 0.61
C ASP A 679 -7.18 -0.47 0.09
N PHE A 680 -7.95 -1.54 0.27
CA PHE A 680 -7.60 -2.87 -0.21
C PHE A 680 -7.39 -2.89 -1.73
N TYR A 681 -8.33 -2.35 -2.51
CA TYR A 681 -8.25 -2.40 -3.98
C TYR A 681 -7.13 -1.51 -4.53
N TYR A 682 -6.85 -0.35 -3.92
CA TYR A 682 -5.69 0.47 -4.30
C TYR A 682 -4.38 -0.25 -4.04
N SER A 683 -4.23 -0.87 -2.87
CA SER A 683 -3.05 -1.69 -2.55
C SER A 683 -2.90 -2.90 -3.48
N ALA A 684 -4.02 -3.57 -3.82
CA ALA A 684 -4.01 -4.75 -4.66
C ALA A 684 -3.75 -4.45 -6.14
N PHE A 685 -4.29 -3.35 -6.68
CA PHE A 685 -4.36 -3.15 -8.14
C PHE A 685 -3.52 -2.00 -8.68
N GLN A 686 -3.47 -0.83 -8.04
CA GLN A 686 -3.02 0.39 -8.73
C GLN A 686 -1.59 0.30 -9.27
N ALA A 687 -0.63 -0.10 -8.43
CA ALA A 687 0.77 -0.24 -8.86
C ALA A 687 0.96 -1.30 -9.96
N ARG A 688 0.20 -2.41 -9.90
CA ARG A 688 0.24 -3.48 -10.92
C ARG A 688 -0.39 -3.02 -12.24
N ALA A 689 -1.48 -2.26 -12.15
CA ALA A 689 -2.17 -1.67 -13.29
C ALA A 689 -1.30 -0.62 -13.99
N GLU A 690 -0.61 0.23 -13.24
CA GLU A 690 0.39 1.18 -13.77
C GLU A 690 1.52 0.45 -14.49
N HIS A 691 2.07 -0.58 -13.86
CA HIS A 691 3.17 -1.33 -14.43
C HIS A 691 2.77 -2.02 -15.76
N LEU A 692 1.64 -2.73 -15.80
CA LEU A 692 1.16 -3.35 -17.04
C LEU A 692 0.70 -2.32 -18.07
N GLY A 693 -0.09 -1.33 -17.66
CA GLY A 693 -0.66 -0.31 -18.53
C GLY A 693 0.41 0.50 -19.26
N ASN A 694 1.47 0.90 -18.56
CA ASN A 694 2.60 1.62 -19.15
C ASN A 694 3.35 0.75 -20.17
N ARG A 695 3.52 -0.55 -19.88
CA ARG A 695 4.19 -1.50 -20.79
C ARG A 695 3.33 -1.86 -22.00
N PHE A 696 2.01 -1.89 -21.85
CA PHE A 696 1.05 -2.04 -22.95
C PHE A 696 0.89 -0.78 -23.79
N ASN A 697 1.31 0.38 -23.26
CA ASN A 697 0.93 1.68 -23.79
C ASN A 697 -0.59 1.86 -23.88
N ALA A 698 -1.26 1.51 -22.79
CA ALA A 698 -2.64 1.89 -22.57
C ALA A 698 -2.76 3.43 -22.52
N ALA A 699 -3.95 3.95 -22.81
CA ALA A 699 -4.22 5.38 -22.74
C ALA A 699 -4.01 5.89 -21.30
N PRO A 700 -3.40 7.08 -21.07
CA PRO A 700 -3.05 7.54 -19.72
C PRO A 700 -4.22 7.51 -18.73
N TRP A 701 -5.42 7.94 -19.15
CA TRP A 701 -6.62 7.91 -18.32
C TRP A 701 -6.99 6.51 -17.83
N SER A 702 -6.77 5.48 -18.66
CA SER A 702 -7.09 4.08 -18.31
C SER A 702 -6.11 3.47 -17.32
N VAL A 703 -4.94 4.09 -17.17
CA VAL A 703 -3.89 3.70 -16.22
C VAL A 703 -4.09 4.45 -14.89
N THR A 704 -4.24 5.77 -14.95
CA THR A 704 -4.37 6.61 -13.74
C THR A 704 -5.67 6.35 -12.98
N MET A 705 -6.78 6.12 -13.68
CA MET A 705 -8.10 5.88 -13.08
C MET A 705 -8.45 4.38 -12.98
N PHE A 706 -7.49 3.48 -13.21
CA PHE A 706 -7.76 2.05 -13.29
C PHE A 706 -8.51 1.52 -12.07
N THR A 707 -7.97 1.74 -10.87
CA THR A 707 -8.57 1.23 -9.63
C THR A 707 -9.89 1.92 -9.31
N GLU A 708 -10.02 3.21 -9.61
CA GLU A 708 -11.29 3.93 -9.40
C GLU A 708 -12.42 3.32 -10.24
N GLU A 709 -12.14 3.01 -11.50
CA GLU A 709 -13.08 2.30 -12.37
C GLU A 709 -13.35 0.87 -11.88
N VAL A 710 -12.39 0.22 -11.21
CA VAL A 710 -12.62 -1.08 -10.56
C VAL A 710 -13.62 -0.94 -9.43
N LEU A 711 -13.42 0.03 -8.54
CA LEU A 711 -14.30 0.33 -7.42
C LEU A 711 -15.72 0.65 -7.86
N ARG A 712 -15.89 1.52 -8.87
CA ARG A 712 -17.21 1.85 -9.46
C ARG A 712 -17.96 0.63 -10.00
N GLY A 713 -17.22 -0.39 -10.46
CA GLY A 713 -17.79 -1.65 -10.95
C GLY A 713 -18.07 -2.70 -9.87
N GLN A 714 -17.76 -2.44 -8.59
CA GLN A 714 -18.02 -3.37 -7.49
C GLN A 714 -19.31 -3.02 -6.74
N PHE A 715 -19.91 -4.02 -6.09
CA PHE A 715 -21.20 -3.83 -5.42
C PHE A 715 -21.15 -2.96 -4.14
N HIS A 716 -20.01 -2.87 -3.45
CA HIS A 716 -19.87 -1.95 -2.31
C HIS A 716 -20.00 -0.46 -2.74
N PHE A 717 -19.81 -0.15 -4.03
CA PHE A 717 -20.10 1.18 -4.57
C PHE A 717 -21.59 1.54 -4.48
N VAL A 718 -22.49 0.58 -4.61
CA VAL A 718 -23.94 0.79 -4.42
C VAL A 718 -24.23 1.28 -3.01
N VAL A 719 -23.60 0.65 -2.01
CA VAL A 719 -23.69 1.05 -0.61
C VAL A 719 -23.15 2.47 -0.44
N SER A 720 -21.94 2.76 -0.92
CA SER A 720 -21.33 4.11 -0.87
C SER A 720 -22.24 5.18 -1.48
N LEU A 721 -22.85 4.87 -2.63
CA LEU A 721 -23.71 5.78 -3.35
C LEU A 721 -24.98 6.10 -2.56
N LEU A 722 -25.65 5.10 -1.99
CA LEU A 722 -26.82 5.29 -1.12
C LEU A 722 -26.48 6.09 0.16
N LEU A 723 -25.35 5.78 0.81
CA LEU A 723 -24.90 6.47 2.01
C LEU A 723 -24.65 7.95 1.75
N ARG A 724 -24.06 8.31 0.61
CA ARG A 724 -23.80 9.72 0.25
C ARG A 724 -25.09 10.57 0.27
N TYR A 725 -26.20 10.05 -0.24
CA TYR A 725 -27.49 10.75 -0.22
C TYR A 725 -28.12 10.73 1.17
N LEU A 726 -28.09 9.57 1.84
CA LEU A 726 -28.64 9.41 3.18
C LEU A 726 -27.93 10.33 4.20
N ASN A 727 -26.60 10.36 4.19
CA ASN A 727 -25.78 11.19 5.08
C ASN A 727 -26.08 12.69 4.87
N ARG A 728 -26.25 13.14 3.62
CA ARG A 728 -26.67 14.52 3.30
C ARG A 728 -28.02 14.87 3.92
N LEU A 729 -29.01 13.98 3.82
CA LEU A 729 -30.33 14.19 4.42
C LEU A 729 -30.28 14.20 5.94
N LEU A 730 -29.67 13.18 6.55
CA LEU A 730 -29.54 13.04 8.00
C LEU A 730 -28.84 14.25 8.63
N ARG A 731 -27.75 14.74 8.02
CA ARG A 731 -27.03 15.91 8.53
C ARG A 731 -27.84 17.20 8.43
N THR A 732 -28.62 17.34 7.35
CA THR A 732 -29.52 18.49 7.16
C THR A 732 -30.63 18.47 8.21
N GLU A 733 -31.25 17.32 8.45
CA GLU A 733 -32.32 17.14 9.45
C GLU A 733 -31.83 17.25 10.89
N ALA A 734 -30.61 16.79 11.17
CA ALA A 734 -30.00 16.90 12.49
C ALA A 734 -29.53 18.32 12.86
N GLY A 735 -29.53 19.26 11.90
CA GLY A 735 -28.87 20.56 12.05
C GLY A 735 -27.37 20.43 12.34
N LEU A 736 -26.75 19.31 11.95
CA LEU A 736 -25.34 19.04 12.24
C LEU A 736 -24.46 19.94 11.39
N ARG A 737 -23.64 20.73 12.08
CA ARG A 737 -22.74 21.74 11.51
C ARG A 737 -21.72 21.07 10.58
N LYS A 738 -21.27 21.79 9.54
CA LYS A 738 -20.23 21.32 8.58
C LYS A 738 -18.87 21.03 9.24
N TRP A 739 -18.74 21.44 10.50
CA TRP A 739 -17.55 21.42 11.31
C TRP A 739 -17.84 20.80 12.67
N GLN A 740 -16.93 19.98 13.16
CA GLN A 740 -16.79 19.67 14.59
C GLN A 740 -15.56 20.43 15.08
N VAL A 741 -15.79 21.49 15.85
CA VAL A 741 -14.70 22.24 16.46
C VAL A 741 -14.29 21.56 17.76
N LEU A 742 -13.07 21.04 17.79
CA LEU A 742 -12.47 20.38 18.94
C LEU A 742 -11.84 21.42 19.86
N SER A 743 -11.08 22.37 19.30
CA SER A 743 -10.42 23.44 20.05
C SER A 743 -10.79 24.81 19.45
N PRO A 744 -11.61 25.62 20.15
CA PRO A 744 -12.25 26.79 19.55
C PRO A 744 -11.44 28.09 19.72
N PHE A 745 -10.22 28.14 19.17
CA PHE A 745 -9.39 29.35 19.17
C PHE A 745 -9.33 29.97 17.78
N GLU A 746 -9.00 31.26 17.70
CA GLU A 746 -8.69 31.88 16.40
C GLU A 746 -7.26 31.52 15.99
N ALA A 747 -7.05 31.34 14.70
CA ALA A 747 -5.75 30.96 14.17
C ALA A 747 -5.44 31.71 12.88
N SER A 748 -4.16 31.91 12.61
CA SER A 748 -3.67 32.41 11.33
C SER A 748 -2.35 31.76 11.02
N GLY A 749 -2.08 31.49 9.75
CA GLY A 749 -0.85 30.81 9.36
C GLY A 749 -0.82 30.38 7.90
N ILE A 750 0.33 29.85 7.50
CA ILE A 750 0.55 29.26 6.18
C ILE A 750 -0.03 27.86 6.17
N VAL A 751 -0.76 27.51 5.12
CA VAL A 751 -1.35 26.18 4.98
C VAL A 751 -0.29 25.14 4.55
N GLU A 752 -0.13 24.09 5.35
CA GLU A 752 0.67 22.91 5.05
C GLU A 752 -0.20 21.65 5.07
N LEU A 753 0.13 20.67 4.21
CA LEU A 753 -0.65 19.45 4.04
C LEU A 753 0.16 18.22 4.46
N TYR A 754 -0.44 17.36 5.26
CA TYR A 754 0.14 16.09 5.70
C TYR A 754 -0.90 14.97 5.64
N HIS A 755 -0.51 13.73 5.32
CA HIS A 755 -1.48 12.65 5.27
C HIS A 755 -1.95 12.28 6.69
N THR A 756 -1.03 12.25 7.64
CA THR A 756 -1.32 12.08 9.07
C THR A 756 -0.66 13.19 9.89
N LEU A 757 -1.28 13.61 11.00
CA LEU A 757 -0.66 14.58 11.92
C LEU A 757 0.68 14.08 12.47
N LYS A 758 0.81 12.76 12.62
CA LYS A 758 2.01 12.06 13.10
C LYS A 758 3.28 12.35 12.30
N GLU A 759 3.15 12.62 11.00
CA GLU A 759 4.29 12.98 10.13
C GLU A 759 5.00 14.27 10.55
N THR A 760 4.32 15.10 11.35
CA THR A 760 4.84 16.40 11.78
C THR A 760 5.60 16.33 13.11
N GLU A 761 5.67 15.16 13.76
CA GLU A 761 6.35 15.01 15.05
C GLU A 761 7.84 15.39 14.95
N GLY A 762 8.28 16.25 15.89
CA GLY A 762 9.66 16.73 15.94
C GLY A 762 9.97 17.91 15.01
N PHE A 763 8.99 18.42 14.26
CA PHE A 763 9.16 19.63 13.45
C PHE A 763 9.07 20.88 14.33
N GLU A 764 9.74 21.95 13.92
CA GLU A 764 9.58 23.29 14.49
C GLU A 764 9.32 24.27 13.35
N PHE A 765 8.10 24.80 13.28
CA PHE A 765 7.70 25.71 12.23
C PHE A 765 8.10 27.14 12.62
N LYS A 766 9.05 27.72 11.89
CA LYS A 766 9.51 29.11 12.12
C LYS A 766 8.44 30.17 11.80
N GLN A 767 7.42 29.80 11.01
CA GLN A 767 6.29 30.66 10.63
C GLN A 767 5.01 30.05 11.19
N GLN A 768 4.03 30.90 11.53
CA GLN A 768 2.72 30.42 11.97
C GLN A 768 2.11 29.53 10.87
N THR A 769 1.71 28.31 11.23
CA THR A 769 1.32 27.26 10.27
C THR A 769 -0.06 26.70 10.61
N VAL A 770 -0.89 26.53 9.57
CA VAL A 770 -2.15 25.81 9.62
C VAL A 770 -1.93 24.46 8.95
N ILE A 771 -2.09 23.37 9.70
CA ILE A 771 -1.99 22.02 9.18
C ILE A 771 -3.37 21.55 8.72
N ILE A 772 -3.47 21.04 7.50
CA ILE A 772 -4.62 20.27 7.03
C ILE A 772 -4.18 18.81 6.90
N THR A 773 -4.92 17.89 7.51
CA THR A 773 -4.55 16.47 7.53
C THR A 773 -5.72 15.52 7.34
N GLU A 774 -5.46 14.38 6.72
CA GLU A 774 -6.50 13.38 6.47
C GLU A 774 -6.82 12.60 7.74
N LYS A 775 -5.80 12.20 8.51
CA LYS A 775 -5.97 11.34 9.70
C LYS A 775 -5.30 11.90 10.95
N VAL A 776 -5.93 11.64 12.10
CA VAL A 776 -5.39 11.94 13.43
C VAL A 776 -5.53 10.71 14.33
N SER A 777 -4.41 10.17 14.77
CA SER A 777 -4.28 8.96 15.60
C SER A 777 -4.80 9.17 17.02
N GLY A 778 -4.76 10.41 17.53
CA GLY A 778 -5.22 10.77 18.86
C GLY A 778 -4.09 10.95 19.88
N ASP A 779 -2.93 10.32 19.66
CA ASP A 779 -1.80 10.27 20.60
C ASP A 779 -0.59 11.14 20.19
N GLU A 780 -0.68 11.88 19.09
CA GLU A 780 0.40 12.71 18.52
C GLU A 780 0.57 14.08 19.19
N ASP A 781 1.80 14.60 19.27
CA ASP A 781 2.05 15.97 19.74
C ASP A 781 1.86 17.01 18.62
N ILE A 782 1.47 18.24 18.98
CA ILE A 782 1.31 19.33 18.01
C ILE A 782 2.59 20.17 17.95
N PRO A 783 3.26 20.27 16.79
CA PRO A 783 4.54 20.96 16.65
C PRO A 783 4.52 22.45 17.04
N ALA A 784 5.65 22.96 17.51
CA ALA A 784 5.81 24.38 17.77
C ALA A 784 5.67 25.21 16.47
N GLY A 785 4.94 26.33 16.55
CA GLY A 785 4.64 27.19 15.40
C GLY A 785 3.33 26.87 14.67
N VAL A 786 2.68 25.75 15.00
CA VAL A 786 1.33 25.42 14.49
C VAL A 786 0.29 26.24 15.25
N THR A 787 -0.61 26.90 14.53
CA THR A 787 -1.71 27.71 15.06
C THR A 787 -3.08 27.07 14.83
N ALA A 788 -3.20 26.19 13.83
CA ALA A 788 -4.39 25.38 13.61
C ALA A 788 -4.08 23.98 13.05
N VAL A 789 -4.94 23.02 13.40
CA VAL A 789 -5.02 21.69 12.78
C VAL A 789 -6.45 21.53 12.25
N ILE A 790 -6.61 21.18 10.98
CA ILE A 790 -7.91 20.82 10.40
C ILE A 790 -7.82 19.38 9.91
N SER A 791 -8.72 18.52 10.39
CA SER A 791 -8.74 17.12 9.97
C SER A 791 -9.97 16.77 9.12
N GLU A 792 -9.82 15.80 8.22
CA GLU A 792 -10.94 15.13 7.54
C GLU A 792 -11.53 13.99 8.38
N GLU A 793 -10.66 13.25 9.08
CA GLU A 793 -11.08 12.21 10.01
C GLU A 793 -11.58 12.83 11.32
N MET A 794 -12.63 12.22 11.87
CA MET A 794 -13.22 12.66 13.13
C MET A 794 -12.31 12.26 14.28
N ALA A 795 -11.88 13.25 15.08
CA ALA A 795 -11.23 13.00 16.35
C ALA A 795 -12.23 13.25 17.50
N ASP A 796 -12.17 12.44 18.55
CA ASP A 796 -13.02 12.62 19.72
C ASP A 796 -12.69 13.95 20.43
N ILE A 797 -13.72 14.63 20.98
CA ILE A 797 -13.57 15.92 21.68
C ILE A 797 -12.65 15.76 22.89
N VAL A 798 -12.67 14.60 23.55
CA VAL A 798 -11.84 14.34 24.75
C VAL A 798 -10.55 13.57 24.44
N SER A 799 -10.22 13.33 23.17
CA SER A 799 -8.95 12.68 22.79
C SER A 799 -7.74 13.48 23.29
N HIS A 800 -6.61 12.82 23.52
CA HIS A 800 -5.41 13.45 24.07
C HIS A 800 -4.91 14.62 23.21
N VAL A 801 -4.90 14.46 21.89
CA VAL A 801 -4.57 15.53 20.94
C VAL A 801 -5.55 16.70 21.01
N SER A 802 -6.86 16.47 21.15
CA SER A 802 -7.87 17.53 21.32
C SER A 802 -7.68 18.32 22.60
N VAL A 803 -7.37 17.65 23.71
CA VAL A 803 -7.06 18.29 24.99
C VAL A 803 -5.77 19.12 24.89
N ARG A 804 -4.73 18.59 24.24
CA ARG A 804 -3.47 19.33 24.01
C ARG A 804 -3.68 20.58 23.15
N ALA A 805 -4.42 20.46 22.04
CA ALA A 805 -4.74 21.60 21.19
C ALA A 805 -5.39 22.75 21.97
N ARG A 806 -6.29 22.46 22.91
CA ARG A 806 -6.92 23.48 23.75
C ARG A 806 -5.94 24.14 24.70
N ASN A 807 -5.12 23.34 25.38
CA ASN A 807 -4.11 23.83 26.32
C ASN A 807 -3.11 24.76 25.64
N GLU A 808 -2.73 24.42 24.42
CA GLU A 808 -1.80 25.20 23.62
C GLU A 808 -2.47 26.33 22.83
N ARG A 809 -3.80 26.51 22.97
CA ARG A 809 -4.61 27.52 22.28
C ARG A 809 -4.50 27.45 20.75
N ILE A 810 -4.44 26.22 20.23
CA ILE A 810 -4.40 25.91 18.81
C ILE A 810 -5.83 25.64 18.34
N LEU A 811 -6.25 26.23 17.22
CA LEU A 811 -7.54 25.87 16.62
C LEU A 811 -7.47 24.41 16.16
N PHE A 812 -8.43 23.58 16.57
CA PHE A 812 -8.51 22.21 16.06
C PHE A 812 -9.94 21.90 15.68
N ALA A 813 -10.18 21.52 14.43
CA ALA A 813 -11.51 21.16 13.96
C ALA A 813 -11.47 20.04 12.94
N THR A 814 -12.49 19.18 12.96
CA THR A 814 -12.78 18.26 11.86
C THR A 814 -13.75 18.93 10.89
N CYS A 815 -13.40 18.97 9.61
CA CYS A 815 -14.28 19.43 8.55
C CYS A 815 -14.90 18.23 7.84
N PHE A 816 -16.23 18.13 7.85
CA PHE A 816 -16.91 17.00 7.21
C PHE A 816 -17.45 17.32 5.81
N SER A 817 -17.00 18.43 5.22
CA SER A 817 -17.45 18.91 3.93
C SER A 817 -16.30 18.80 2.93
N ASP A 818 -16.37 17.82 2.04
CA ASP A 818 -15.36 17.57 1.00
C ASP A 818 -15.06 18.83 0.16
N GLU A 819 -16.09 19.65 -0.10
CA GLU A 819 -15.93 20.93 -0.81
C GLU A 819 -15.01 21.91 -0.06
N ILE A 820 -15.21 22.05 1.27
CA ILE A 820 -14.44 22.96 2.12
C ILE A 820 -13.03 22.40 2.33
N VAL A 821 -12.90 21.09 2.54
CA VAL A 821 -11.61 20.40 2.64
C VAL A 821 -10.82 20.57 1.36
N SER A 822 -11.43 20.31 0.20
CA SER A 822 -10.78 20.49 -1.11
C SER A 822 -10.33 21.93 -1.31
N HIS A 823 -11.17 22.91 -0.90
CA HIS A 823 -10.79 24.31 -0.91
C HIS A 823 -9.59 24.57 0.00
N LEU A 824 -9.60 24.14 1.26
CA LEU A 824 -8.48 24.28 2.20
C LEU A 824 -7.19 23.63 1.68
N LYS A 825 -7.27 22.42 1.11
CA LYS A 825 -6.14 21.73 0.48
C LYS A 825 -5.57 22.54 -0.69
N SER A 826 -6.42 23.20 -1.49
CA SER A 826 -5.98 24.06 -2.59
C SER A 826 -5.23 25.33 -2.13
N LEU A 827 -5.33 25.69 -0.85
CA LEU A 827 -4.66 26.86 -0.26
C LEU A 827 -3.24 26.56 0.22
N LYS A 828 -2.67 25.37 -0.07
CA LYS A 828 -1.29 25.02 0.31
C LYS A 828 -0.30 26.14 -0.03
N GLY A 829 0.50 26.55 0.96
CA GLY A 829 1.50 27.61 0.85
C GLY A 829 0.94 29.04 0.95
N LYS A 830 -0.37 29.24 0.99
CA LYS A 830 -1.01 30.55 1.23
C LYS A 830 -1.19 30.83 2.70
N TYR A 831 -1.25 32.12 3.07
CA TYR A 831 -1.54 32.57 4.42
C TYR A 831 -3.05 32.78 4.60
N ILE A 832 -3.62 32.18 5.64
CA ILE A 832 -5.06 32.25 5.92
C ILE A 832 -5.30 32.66 7.38
N SER A 833 -6.49 33.19 7.66
CA SER A 833 -7.03 33.29 9.01
C SER A 833 -8.29 32.46 9.16
N LEU A 834 -8.44 31.90 10.36
CA LEU A 834 -9.50 30.99 10.78
C LEU A 834 -10.10 31.53 12.07
N PHE A 835 -11.41 31.74 12.07
CA PHE A 835 -12.16 32.08 13.28
C PHE A 835 -13.48 31.33 13.31
N ILE A 836 -14.08 31.24 14.50
CA ILE A 836 -15.31 30.48 14.69
C ILE A 836 -16.47 31.46 14.83
N ASN A 837 -17.46 31.34 13.95
CA ASN A 837 -18.62 32.23 13.99
C ASN A 837 -19.60 31.84 15.12
N SER A 838 -20.64 32.65 15.33
CA SER A 838 -21.69 32.39 16.34
C SER A 838 -22.49 31.11 16.08
N GLN A 839 -22.36 30.52 14.89
CA GLN A 839 -22.95 29.24 14.49
C GLN A 839 -21.96 28.07 14.67
N GLY A 840 -20.77 28.31 15.23
CA GLY A 840 -19.73 27.31 15.48
C GLY A 840 -19.11 26.69 14.23
N GLU A 841 -19.17 27.39 13.10
CA GLU A 841 -18.46 27.02 11.88
C GLU A 841 -17.09 27.71 11.85
N VAL A 842 -16.10 27.01 11.28
CA VAL A 842 -14.79 27.61 11.01
C VAL A 842 -14.90 28.41 9.71
N VAL A 843 -14.73 29.72 9.82
CA VAL A 843 -14.71 30.66 8.70
C VAL A 843 -13.26 30.86 8.28
N VAL A 844 -13.01 30.72 6.97
CA VAL A 844 -11.67 30.82 6.37
C VAL A 844 -11.59 32.11 5.56
N ASN A 845 -10.58 32.93 5.83
CA ASN A 845 -10.27 34.12 5.03
C ASN A 845 -8.84 34.02 4.47
N GLU A 846 -8.70 34.19 3.16
CA GLU A 846 -7.38 34.40 2.55
C GLU A 846 -6.87 35.80 2.88
N LEU A 847 -5.62 35.90 3.33
CA LEU A 847 -4.95 37.17 3.62
C LEU A 847 -3.63 37.25 2.84
N GLU A 848 -3.23 38.45 2.45
CA GLU A 848 -1.86 38.67 1.99
C GLU A 848 -0.90 38.45 3.17
N LYS A 849 0.19 37.73 2.90
CA LYS A 849 1.24 37.44 3.89
C LYS A 849 1.68 38.79 4.49
N PRO A 850 1.67 38.99 5.82
CA PRO A 850 2.03 40.27 6.39
C PRO A 850 3.42 40.69 5.90
N THR A 851 3.48 41.80 5.15
CA THR A 851 4.69 42.31 4.49
C THR A 851 5.60 43.09 5.43
N ASP A 852 5.13 43.41 6.62
CA ASP A 852 5.94 44.00 7.67
C ASP A 852 6.35 42.94 8.69
N THR A 853 7.61 43.01 9.10
CA THR A 853 8.06 42.66 10.45
C THR A 853 7.24 43.47 11.46
N VAL A 854 5.97 43.11 11.61
CA VAL A 854 5.21 43.43 12.81
C VAL A 854 5.92 42.65 13.88
N GLU A 855 6.66 43.38 14.72
CA GLU A 855 7.11 42.91 16.02
C GLU A 855 6.05 41.96 16.53
N THR A 856 6.43 40.70 16.72
CA THR A 856 5.62 39.72 17.44
C THR A 856 4.97 40.47 18.60
N LYS A 857 3.67 40.81 18.46
CA LYS A 857 2.80 40.98 19.61
C LYS A 857 3.00 39.64 20.26
N LYS A 858 3.80 39.62 21.32
CA LYS A 858 4.08 38.45 22.12
C LYS A 858 2.73 37.77 22.28
N GLN A 859 2.48 36.69 21.54
CA GLN A 859 1.71 35.58 22.11
C GLN A 859 2.35 35.45 23.46
N THR A 860 1.55 35.76 24.49
CA THR A 860 1.97 35.85 25.88
C THR A 860 3.02 34.78 26.05
N SER A 861 4.28 35.21 26.12
CA SER A 861 5.40 34.29 26.25
C SER A 861 4.95 33.39 27.37
N VAL A 862 4.77 32.09 27.11
CA VAL A 862 4.65 31.09 28.18
C VAL A 862 5.78 31.49 29.09
N THR A 863 5.43 32.06 30.24
CA THR A 863 6.44 32.68 31.09
C THR A 863 7.36 31.52 31.39
N PRO A 864 8.66 31.58 31.01
CA PRO A 864 9.54 30.45 31.20
C PRO A 864 9.37 30.04 32.66
N LEU A 865 8.92 28.81 32.90
CA LEU A 865 8.81 28.27 34.25
C LEU A 865 10.25 28.28 34.77
N LYS A 866 10.65 29.39 35.42
CA LYS A 866 11.96 29.52 36.03
C LYS A 866 12.07 28.33 36.96
N SER A 867 12.96 27.41 36.59
CA SER A 867 13.22 26.16 37.29
C SER A 867 13.29 26.45 38.79
N LYS A 868 12.26 26.03 39.53
CA LYS A 868 12.43 25.86 40.96
C LYS A 868 13.47 24.75 41.09
N LYS A 869 14.64 25.11 41.62
CA LYS A 869 15.65 24.16 42.12
C LYS A 869 14.95 22.96 42.77
N ARG A 870 15.25 21.76 42.28
CA ARG A 870 14.99 20.43 42.88
C ARG A 870 13.73 20.39 43.76
N ALA A 871 12.57 20.12 43.16
CA ALA A 871 11.39 19.77 43.93
C ALA A 871 11.61 18.37 44.54
N ALA A 872 11.79 18.34 45.85
CA ALA A 872 12.00 17.18 46.72
C ALA A 872 13.38 16.47 46.67
N LYS A 873 13.93 16.22 47.85
CA LYS A 873 14.92 15.16 48.09
C LYS A 873 14.27 13.81 47.75
N PRO A 874 15.05 12.76 47.42
CA PRO A 874 14.53 11.39 47.42
C PRO A 874 13.72 11.21 48.69
N CYS A 875 12.47 10.78 48.56
CA CYS A 875 11.65 10.55 49.72
C CYS A 875 12.34 9.46 50.55
N ASP A 876 12.58 9.68 51.86
CA ASP A 876 13.10 8.65 52.79
C ASP A 876 12.07 7.51 53.02
N THR A 877 11.09 7.37 52.13
CA THR A 877 10.04 6.34 52.17
C THR A 877 10.51 5.04 51.53
N ALA A 878 9.78 3.97 51.82
CA ALA A 878 9.98 2.67 51.20
C ALA A 878 9.93 2.75 49.65
N ASP A 879 10.61 1.81 48.98
CA ASP A 879 10.69 1.78 47.51
C ASP A 879 9.35 1.45 46.83
N VAL A 880 8.36 1.00 47.60
CA VAL A 880 6.96 0.79 47.18
C VAL A 880 6.07 1.20 48.36
N ILE A 881 5.03 1.98 48.08
CA ILE A 881 4.13 2.55 49.10
C ILE A 881 2.66 2.26 48.80
N SER A 882 1.86 2.13 49.85
CA SER A 882 0.41 1.97 49.75
C SER A 882 -0.30 3.30 49.54
N ALA A 883 -1.55 3.27 49.06
CA ALA A 883 -2.38 4.47 48.88
C ALA A 883 -2.46 5.38 50.12
N GLY A 884 -2.42 4.82 51.34
CA GLY A 884 -2.47 5.61 52.58
C GLY A 884 -1.23 6.47 52.84
N GLU A 885 -0.13 6.19 52.14
CA GLU A 885 1.18 6.84 52.32
C GLU A 885 1.48 7.86 51.21
N PHE A 886 0.53 8.11 50.31
CA PHE A 886 0.70 9.06 49.20
C PHE A 886 0.78 10.50 49.74
N THR A 887 1.87 11.17 49.39
CA THR A 887 2.15 12.56 49.75
C THR A 887 2.71 13.31 48.54
N LYS A 888 2.61 14.64 48.53
CA LYS A 888 3.09 15.47 47.42
C LYS A 888 4.60 15.34 47.16
N SER A 889 5.36 14.83 48.14
CA SER A 889 6.79 14.59 48.02
C SER A 889 7.16 13.23 47.43
N CYS A 890 6.22 12.26 47.35
CA CYS A 890 6.53 10.90 46.89
C CYS A 890 5.81 10.49 45.61
N VAL A 891 4.69 11.10 45.25
CA VAL A 891 3.89 10.78 44.05
C VAL A 891 3.36 12.05 43.38
N GLY A 892 2.90 11.92 42.13
CA GLY A 892 2.37 13.02 41.32
C GLY A 892 0.87 13.26 41.50
N GLY A 893 0.33 14.16 40.66
CA GLY A 893 -1.05 14.62 40.71
C GLY A 893 -2.11 13.54 40.60
N LYS A 894 -1.90 12.49 39.79
CA LYS A 894 -2.92 11.45 39.57
C LYS A 894 -3.17 10.68 40.86
N SER A 895 -2.10 10.25 41.53
CA SER A 895 -2.19 9.55 42.81
C SER A 895 -2.77 10.45 43.90
N LEU A 896 -2.35 11.71 43.97
CA LEU A 896 -2.82 12.65 44.99
C LEU A 896 -4.30 12.99 44.85
N ASN A 897 -4.80 13.14 43.64
CA ASN A 897 -6.20 13.47 43.41
C ASN A 897 -7.12 12.33 43.85
N LEU A 898 -6.74 11.07 43.63
CA LEU A 898 -7.50 9.92 44.14
C LEU A 898 -7.60 9.92 45.67
N ILE A 899 -6.52 10.26 46.38
CA ILE A 899 -6.54 10.32 47.85
C ILE A 899 -7.38 11.48 48.38
N LYS A 900 -7.34 12.65 47.72
CA LYS A 900 -8.22 13.77 48.06
C LYS A 900 -9.71 13.43 47.93
N LEU A 901 -10.05 12.48 47.04
CA LEU A 901 -11.42 12.04 46.80
C LEU A 901 -11.91 10.98 47.80
N LYS A 902 -11.02 10.14 48.34
CA LYS A 902 -11.35 8.94 49.14
C LYS A 902 -12.28 9.18 50.36
N SER A 903 -12.31 10.39 50.90
CA SER A 903 -13.17 10.77 52.03
C SER A 903 -14.23 11.84 51.72
N LYS A 904 -14.29 12.32 50.48
CA LYS A 904 -15.17 13.42 50.07
C LYS A 904 -16.31 12.97 49.15
N LEU A 905 -16.16 11.82 48.49
CA LEU A 905 -17.17 11.32 47.57
C LEU A 905 -18.31 10.58 48.28
N PRO A 906 -19.55 10.65 47.77
CA PRO A 906 -20.66 9.81 48.20
C PRO A 906 -20.33 8.32 48.15
N GLY A 907 -20.89 7.52 49.08
CA GLY A 907 -20.57 6.10 49.22
C GLY A 907 -20.96 5.18 48.05
N TRP A 908 -21.73 5.67 47.08
CA TRP A 908 -22.05 4.94 45.84
C TRP A 908 -20.99 5.15 44.74
N ILE A 909 -20.10 6.14 44.89
CA ILE A 909 -18.96 6.39 44.01
C ILE A 909 -17.73 5.73 44.62
N ASN A 910 -17.16 4.77 43.90
CA ASN A 910 -16.05 3.97 44.37
C ASN A 910 -14.73 4.49 43.79
N LEU A 911 -13.61 4.16 44.45
CA LEU A 911 -12.27 4.37 43.92
C LEU A 911 -11.58 3.00 43.79
N PRO A 912 -10.76 2.78 42.75
CA PRO A 912 -9.97 1.56 42.64
C PRO A 912 -8.89 1.51 43.73
N GLU A 913 -8.50 0.28 44.09
CA GLU A 913 -7.32 0.10 44.94
C GLU A 913 -6.06 0.52 44.19
N SER A 914 -5.09 1.07 44.92
CA SER A 914 -3.87 1.65 44.38
C SER A 914 -2.65 1.45 45.28
N ALA A 915 -1.48 1.37 44.66
CA ALA A 915 -0.16 1.46 45.27
C ALA A 915 0.74 2.28 44.33
N ALA A 916 1.93 2.68 44.78
CA ALA A 916 2.85 3.41 43.92
C ALA A 916 4.31 3.02 44.15
N VAL A 917 5.10 3.11 43.08
CA VAL A 917 6.55 3.23 43.15
C VAL A 917 6.88 4.72 43.18
N PRO A 918 7.38 5.28 44.29
CA PRO A 918 7.52 6.72 44.47
C PRO A 918 8.68 7.33 43.69
N PHE A 919 8.73 8.66 43.68
CA PHE A 919 9.84 9.44 43.13
C PHE A 919 11.21 9.03 43.69
N GLY A 920 12.24 9.07 42.85
CA GLY A 920 13.63 8.74 43.21
C GLY A 920 13.98 7.26 43.18
N VAL A 921 13.01 6.34 43.07
CA VAL A 921 13.29 4.90 42.98
C VAL A 921 13.98 4.52 41.68
N PHE A 922 13.60 5.13 40.55
CA PHE A 922 14.29 4.93 39.27
C PHE A 922 15.79 5.20 39.40
N ASP A 923 16.17 6.35 39.97
CA ASP A 923 17.58 6.72 40.16
C ASP A 923 18.28 5.74 41.11
N LYS A 924 17.63 5.32 42.20
CA LYS A 924 18.15 4.31 43.14
C LYS A 924 18.43 2.97 42.44
N VAL A 925 17.53 2.52 41.57
CA VAL A 925 17.71 1.30 40.77
C VAL A 925 18.80 1.47 39.72
N LEU A 926 18.86 2.64 39.05
CA LEU A 926 19.87 2.94 38.03
C LEU A 926 21.29 2.92 38.62
N VAL A 927 21.50 3.47 39.81
CA VAL A 927 22.82 3.50 40.47
C VAL A 927 23.16 2.22 41.25
N HIS A 928 22.27 1.23 41.30
CA HIS A 928 22.50 -0.02 42.01
C HIS A 928 23.67 -0.80 41.38
N PRO A 929 24.53 -1.50 42.17
CA PRO A 929 25.69 -2.22 41.63
C PRO A 929 25.37 -3.23 40.51
N SER A 930 24.18 -3.83 40.53
CA SER A 930 23.73 -4.75 39.45
C SER A 930 23.54 -4.07 38.09
N ASN A 931 23.43 -2.74 38.05
CA ASN A 931 23.13 -1.95 36.86
C ASN A 931 24.29 -1.04 36.43
N GLU A 932 25.50 -1.21 36.96
CA GLU A 932 26.66 -0.36 36.67
C GLU A 932 26.87 -0.12 35.16
N LYS A 933 26.85 -1.18 34.34
CA LYS A 933 26.97 -1.08 32.88
C LYS A 933 25.82 -0.34 32.22
N VAL A 934 24.59 -0.52 32.72
CA VAL A 934 23.39 0.16 32.22
C VAL A 934 23.46 1.65 32.55
N HIS A 935 23.92 1.99 33.75
CA HIS A 935 24.13 3.35 34.21
C HIS A 935 25.20 4.10 33.40
N GLU A 936 26.34 3.47 33.12
CA GLU A 936 27.37 4.04 32.25
C GLU A 936 26.82 4.31 30.84
N LYS A 937 26.15 3.33 30.24
CA LYS A 937 25.53 3.48 28.91
C LYS A 937 24.47 4.58 28.90
N TYR A 938 23.63 4.64 29.93
CA TYR A 938 22.61 5.67 30.07
C TYR A 938 23.24 7.06 30.13
N LYS A 939 24.30 7.27 30.92
CA LYS A 939 25.03 8.53 30.98
C LYS A 939 25.61 8.94 29.63
N LEU A 940 26.28 8.01 28.93
CA LEU A 940 26.82 8.27 27.60
C LEU A 940 25.74 8.71 26.61
N LEU A 941 24.59 8.03 26.59
CA LEU A 941 23.48 8.38 25.70
C LEU A 941 22.84 9.74 26.06
N ILE A 942 22.77 10.10 27.34
CA ILE A 942 22.30 11.43 27.78
C ILE A 942 23.30 12.51 27.35
N ASP A 943 24.61 12.26 27.49
CA ASP A 943 25.64 13.20 27.04
C ASP A 943 25.61 13.36 25.51
N ASP A 944 25.46 12.27 24.76
CA ASP A 944 25.28 12.28 23.31
C ASP A 944 24.02 13.05 22.89
N LEU A 945 22.92 12.85 23.63
CA LEU A 945 21.66 13.57 23.39
C LEU A 945 21.86 15.07 23.60
N ASN A 946 22.49 15.47 24.71
CA ASN A 946 22.79 16.87 25.04
C ASN A 946 23.73 17.53 24.02
N ASN A 947 24.70 16.78 23.49
CA ASN A 947 25.65 17.27 22.48
C ASN A 947 25.04 17.37 21.07
N THR A 948 23.96 16.63 20.79
CA THR A 948 23.29 16.60 19.47
C THR A 948 22.28 17.75 19.29
N VAL A 949 22.04 18.57 20.33
CA VAL A 949 20.97 19.60 20.36
C VAL A 949 21.23 20.82 19.45
N SER A 950 22.42 20.95 18.87
CA SER A 950 22.69 21.97 17.82
C SER A 950 22.16 21.50 16.46
N GLU A 951 21.08 22.14 16.02
CA GLU A 951 20.27 22.01 14.79
C GLU A 951 20.76 21.07 13.65
N MET A 952 19.83 20.24 13.12
CA MET A 952 19.83 19.44 11.86
C MET A 952 19.98 17.89 11.88
N HIS A 953 19.65 17.17 12.97
CA HIS A 953 19.58 15.69 12.90
C HIS A 953 18.39 15.04 13.64
N ALA A 954 17.15 15.22 13.16
CA ALA A 954 15.96 14.59 13.74
C ALA A 954 16.05 13.05 13.82
N GLU A 955 16.58 12.41 12.77
CA GLU A 955 16.79 10.96 12.75
C GLU A 955 17.78 10.48 13.82
N LYS A 956 18.85 11.25 14.05
CA LYS A 956 19.86 10.93 15.07
C LYS A 956 19.29 11.06 16.47
N VAL A 957 18.50 12.11 16.75
CA VAL A 957 17.79 12.26 18.03
C VAL A 957 16.86 11.09 18.27
N SER A 958 16.05 10.72 17.27
CA SER A 958 15.13 9.56 17.38
C SER A 958 15.87 8.25 17.68
N ALA A 959 17.03 8.02 17.04
CA ALA A 959 17.86 6.84 17.30
C ALA A 959 18.44 6.82 18.73
N ILE A 960 18.85 7.98 19.27
CA ILE A 960 19.34 8.10 20.65
C ILE A 960 18.20 7.86 21.64
N LEU A 961 17.02 8.44 21.42
CA LEU A 961 15.82 8.24 22.25
C LEU A 961 15.42 6.75 22.31
N SER A 962 15.39 6.08 21.15
CA SER A 962 15.14 4.64 21.07
C SER A 962 16.18 3.82 21.86
N SER A 963 17.46 4.24 21.79
CA SER A 963 18.55 3.61 22.54
C SER A 963 18.44 3.83 24.05
N LEU A 964 17.96 5.00 24.49
CA LEU A 964 17.68 5.30 25.90
C LEU A 964 16.55 4.41 26.42
N GLN A 965 15.45 4.28 25.68
CA GLN A 965 14.35 3.39 26.02
C GLN A 965 14.83 1.94 26.20
N LEU A 966 15.57 1.40 25.24
CA LEU A 966 16.13 0.03 25.33
C LEU A 966 17.09 -0.13 26.52
N THR A 967 17.85 0.91 26.85
CA THR A 967 18.77 0.90 28.00
C THR A 967 18.00 0.88 29.32
N VAL A 968 16.92 1.66 29.45
CA VAL A 968 16.02 1.60 30.63
C VAL A 968 15.35 0.23 30.72
N MET A 969 14.92 -0.34 29.60
CA MET A 969 14.34 -1.69 29.57
C MET A 969 15.32 -2.79 30.00
N SER A 970 16.64 -2.58 29.84
CA SER A 970 17.67 -3.52 30.29
C SER A 970 18.01 -3.45 31.80
N LEU A 971 17.36 -2.56 32.56
CA LEU A 971 17.56 -2.49 34.01
C LEU A 971 17.16 -3.81 34.69
N THR A 972 17.99 -4.22 35.65
CA THR A 972 17.71 -5.31 36.58
C THR A 972 17.20 -4.71 37.89
N LEU A 973 15.94 -5.00 38.23
CA LEU A 973 15.34 -4.58 39.50
C LEU A 973 15.83 -5.49 40.63
N PRO A 974 16.31 -4.96 41.78
CA PRO A 974 16.81 -5.79 42.88
C PRO A 974 15.74 -6.75 43.45
N ASP A 975 16.16 -7.95 43.90
CA ASP A 975 15.24 -8.96 44.45
C ASP A 975 14.46 -8.47 45.68
N ASP A 976 15.11 -7.66 46.53
CA ASP A 976 14.48 -7.03 47.69
C ASP A 976 13.36 -6.05 47.27
N PHE A 977 13.55 -5.33 46.17
CA PHE A 977 12.53 -4.44 45.59
C PHE A 977 11.33 -5.25 45.08
N LEU A 978 11.57 -6.33 44.34
CA LEU A 978 10.50 -7.19 43.82
C LEU A 978 9.70 -7.87 44.94
N SER A 979 10.38 -8.28 46.01
CA SER A 979 9.76 -8.87 47.20
C SER A 979 8.89 -7.86 47.95
N LEU A 980 9.37 -6.62 48.10
CA LEU A 980 8.61 -5.52 48.68
C LEU A 980 7.39 -5.18 47.82
N LEU A 981 7.57 -5.08 46.50
CA LEU A 981 6.49 -4.84 45.54
C LEU A 981 5.36 -5.88 45.70
N ALA A 982 5.71 -7.17 45.68
CA ALA A 982 4.72 -8.23 45.86
C ALA A 982 3.97 -8.11 47.21
N THR A 983 4.71 -7.79 48.28
CA THR A 983 4.13 -7.64 49.63
C THR A 983 3.15 -6.47 49.71
N VAL A 984 3.52 -5.28 49.20
CA VAL A 984 2.67 -4.09 49.22
C VAL A 984 1.46 -4.25 48.31
N LEU A 985 1.62 -4.84 47.12
CA LEU A 985 0.50 -5.10 46.23
C LEU A 985 -0.48 -6.12 46.84
N GLN A 986 0.01 -7.13 47.56
CA GLN A 986 -0.85 -8.07 48.27
C GLN A 986 -1.61 -7.41 49.44
N SER A 987 -0.93 -6.62 50.28
CA SER A 987 -1.57 -5.94 51.41
C SER A 987 -2.54 -4.84 50.98
N SER A 988 -2.31 -4.24 49.80
CA SER A 988 -3.20 -3.24 49.18
C SER A 988 -4.36 -3.86 48.39
N GLY A 989 -4.50 -5.19 48.38
CA GLY A 989 -5.61 -5.88 47.69
C GLY A 989 -5.52 -5.87 46.16
N LEU A 990 -4.33 -5.63 45.60
CA LEU A 990 -4.06 -5.60 44.16
C LEU A 990 -3.67 -6.96 43.58
N LEU A 991 -3.23 -7.90 44.42
CA LEU A 991 -2.91 -9.28 44.01
C LEU A 991 -3.82 -10.29 44.71
N ALA A 992 -4.41 -11.19 43.92
CA ALA A 992 -5.00 -12.41 44.46
C ALA A 992 -3.87 -13.39 44.81
N VAL A 993 -3.96 -14.04 45.97
CA VAL A 993 -2.90 -14.94 46.50
C VAL A 993 -2.65 -16.13 45.56
N LYS A 994 -1.74 -16.01 44.59
CA LYS A 994 -1.14 -17.12 43.83
C LYS A 994 0.31 -16.80 43.41
N ASN A 995 1.23 -17.60 43.94
CA ASN A 995 2.62 -17.86 43.57
C ASN A 995 3.28 -16.99 42.49
N GLY A 996 4.14 -16.04 42.89
CA GLY A 996 5.45 -15.69 42.30
C GLY A 996 5.69 -15.45 40.79
N SER A 997 4.79 -15.77 39.86
CA SER A 997 5.04 -15.73 38.41
C SER A 997 4.88 -14.35 37.78
N ASP A 998 4.19 -13.42 38.43
CA ASP A 998 3.78 -12.16 37.80
C ASP A 998 4.74 -11.00 38.09
N THR A 999 5.69 -11.17 39.01
CA THR A 999 6.65 -10.12 39.41
C THR A 999 7.56 -9.67 38.27
N GLU A 1000 7.98 -10.59 37.39
CA GLU A 1000 8.75 -10.25 36.19
C GLU A 1000 7.93 -9.39 35.21
N THR A 1001 6.63 -9.68 35.07
CA THR A 1001 5.74 -8.89 34.21
C THR A 1001 5.54 -7.49 34.78
N PHE A 1002 5.33 -7.35 36.09
CA PHE A 1002 5.22 -6.03 36.74
C PHE A 1002 6.52 -5.23 36.64
N ALA A 1003 7.66 -5.90 36.80
CA ALA A 1003 8.98 -5.31 36.58
C ALA A 1003 9.13 -4.75 35.16
N ILE A 1004 8.66 -5.47 34.14
CA ILE A 1004 8.64 -5.00 32.75
C ILE A 1004 7.73 -3.75 32.62
N CYS A 1005 6.52 -3.78 33.16
CA CYS A 1005 5.59 -2.64 33.09
C CYS A 1005 6.15 -1.38 33.77
N ILE A 1006 6.77 -1.50 34.95
CA ILE A 1006 7.42 -0.38 35.65
C ILE A 1006 8.55 0.22 34.78
N LYS A 1007 9.39 -0.64 34.19
CA LYS A 1007 10.46 -0.19 33.28
C LYS A 1007 9.92 0.49 32.02
N GLN A 1008 8.80 0.03 31.47
CA GLN A 1008 8.14 0.67 30.33
C GLN A 1008 7.65 2.08 30.69
N VAL A 1009 7.01 2.26 31.86
CA VAL A 1009 6.59 3.58 32.33
C VAL A 1009 7.79 4.51 32.51
N TRP A 1010 8.89 4.04 33.12
CA TRP A 1010 10.12 4.85 33.21
C TRP A 1010 10.75 5.15 31.84
N ALA A 1011 10.73 4.20 30.91
CA ALA A 1011 11.25 4.40 29.56
C ALA A 1011 10.43 5.42 28.76
N SER A 1012 9.13 5.56 29.05
CA SER A 1012 8.23 6.48 28.36
C SER A 1012 8.62 7.96 28.48
N VAL A 1013 9.45 8.31 29.46
CA VAL A 1013 10.10 9.62 29.57
C VAL A 1013 10.88 9.97 28.30
N TRP A 1014 11.42 8.97 27.61
CA TRP A 1014 12.19 9.08 26.38
C TRP A 1014 11.35 8.88 25.11
N ASN A 1015 10.02 8.81 25.21
CA ASN A 1015 9.16 8.89 24.04
C ASN A 1015 9.45 10.17 23.27
N THR A 1016 9.45 10.08 21.94
CA THR A 1016 9.71 11.22 21.04
C THR A 1016 8.83 12.42 21.40
N ARG A 1017 7.51 12.19 21.57
CA ARG A 1017 6.54 13.19 22.05
C ARG A 1017 6.90 13.80 23.41
N ALA A 1018 7.27 12.97 24.39
CA ALA A 1018 7.60 13.43 25.74
C ALA A 1018 8.89 14.26 25.74
N TYR A 1019 9.91 13.84 24.96
CA TYR A 1019 11.17 14.57 24.84
C TYR A 1019 10.98 15.96 24.21
N TYR A 1020 10.31 16.04 23.05
CA TYR A 1020 10.13 17.32 22.36
C TYR A 1020 9.22 18.27 23.14
N ASN A 1021 8.16 17.76 23.79
CA ASN A 1021 7.31 18.57 24.64
C ASN A 1021 8.08 19.17 25.83
N ARG A 1022 8.94 18.39 26.49
CA ARG A 1022 9.84 18.90 27.56
C ARG A 1022 10.78 19.98 27.06
N LYS A 1023 11.36 19.78 25.88
CA LYS A 1023 12.26 20.76 25.25
C LYS A 1023 11.53 22.06 24.91
N LYS A 1024 10.33 21.96 24.32
CA LYS A 1024 9.43 23.10 24.02
C LYS A 1024 9.12 23.91 25.28
N MET A 1025 8.89 23.23 26.40
CA MET A 1025 8.60 23.84 27.70
C MET A 1025 9.86 24.25 28.51
N GLN A 1026 11.07 24.08 27.94
CA GLN A 1026 12.35 24.39 28.58
C GLN A 1026 12.53 23.69 29.95
N LEU A 1027 12.01 22.47 30.07
CA LEU A 1027 12.20 21.65 31.27
C LEU A 1027 13.60 20.99 31.20
N ASP A 1028 14.58 21.62 31.85
CA ASP A 1028 15.95 21.12 31.91
C ASP A 1028 16.07 19.80 32.70
N GLY A 1029 16.25 18.70 31.96
CA GLY A 1029 16.98 17.49 32.37
C GLY A 1029 16.33 16.49 33.35
N HIS A 1030 15.61 16.93 34.38
CA HIS A 1030 15.14 16.01 35.43
C HIS A 1030 13.64 16.12 35.73
N ILE A 1031 12.89 15.12 35.25
CA ILE A 1031 11.53 14.80 35.68
C ILE A 1031 11.60 13.61 36.63
N ASP A 1032 10.94 13.71 37.77
CA ASP A 1032 10.76 12.57 38.66
C ASP A 1032 9.48 11.83 38.24
N MET A 1033 9.63 10.56 37.90
CA MET A 1033 8.54 9.69 37.47
C MET A 1033 8.21 8.69 38.58
N ALA A 1034 7.05 8.86 39.22
CA ALA A 1034 6.44 7.80 40.02
C ALA A 1034 5.62 6.89 39.09
N VAL A 1035 5.36 5.66 39.56
CA VAL A 1035 4.50 4.69 38.85
C VAL A 1035 3.31 4.37 39.73
N LEU A 1036 2.13 4.84 39.33
CA LEU A 1036 0.87 4.49 39.97
C LEU A 1036 0.42 3.11 39.50
N ILE A 1037 0.29 2.16 40.42
CA ILE A 1037 -0.18 0.81 40.17
C ILE A 1037 -1.61 0.72 40.68
N GLN A 1038 -2.57 0.55 39.78
CA GLN A 1038 -3.99 0.63 40.10
C GLN A 1038 -4.72 -0.60 39.55
N ARG A 1039 -5.76 -1.05 40.26
CA ARG A 1039 -6.63 -2.12 39.77
C ARG A 1039 -7.43 -1.67 38.55
N VAL A 1040 -7.32 -2.40 37.44
CA VAL A 1040 -8.21 -2.23 36.29
C VAL A 1040 -9.57 -2.82 36.64
N ILE A 1041 -10.59 -1.96 36.59
CA ILE A 1041 -11.98 -2.37 36.74
C ILE A 1041 -12.47 -2.78 35.35
N GLU A 1042 -12.91 -4.04 35.21
CA GLU A 1042 -13.49 -4.53 33.97
C GLU A 1042 -14.82 -3.82 33.72
N ALA A 1043 -14.76 -2.78 32.88
CA ALA A 1043 -15.85 -1.85 32.65
C ALA A 1043 -16.90 -2.45 31.71
N ASP A 1044 -18.17 -2.30 32.07
CA ASP A 1044 -19.28 -2.45 31.14
C ASP A 1044 -19.35 -1.18 30.28
N TYR A 1045 -19.27 -0.01 30.93
CA TYR A 1045 -19.13 1.30 30.32
C TYR A 1045 -17.98 2.09 30.93
N ALA A 1046 -17.21 2.79 30.11
CA ALA A 1046 -16.26 3.80 30.56
C ALA A 1046 -16.71 5.18 30.11
N PHE A 1047 -16.44 6.19 30.92
CA PHE A 1047 -16.86 7.56 30.65
C PHE A 1047 -15.78 8.58 31.00
N VAL A 1048 -15.81 9.69 30.26
CA VAL A 1048 -14.99 10.88 30.51
C VAL A 1048 -15.93 12.06 30.70
N ILE A 1049 -15.69 12.88 31.71
CA ILE A 1049 -16.50 14.06 32.06
C ILE A 1049 -15.62 15.30 32.08
N HIS A 1050 -16.05 16.34 31.40
CA HIS A 1050 -15.60 17.72 31.62
C HIS A 1050 -16.69 18.47 32.38
N THR A 1051 -16.35 18.97 33.57
CA THR A 1051 -17.33 19.65 34.43
C THR A 1051 -17.64 21.07 33.95
N VAL A 1052 -16.84 21.62 33.03
CA VAL A 1052 -17.17 22.80 32.22
C VAL A 1052 -17.17 22.39 30.75
N ASN A 1053 -18.22 22.76 30.00
CA ASN A 1053 -18.34 22.34 28.61
C ASN A 1053 -17.14 22.86 27.78
N PRO A 1054 -16.33 21.98 27.17
CA PRO A 1054 -15.10 22.36 26.49
C PRO A 1054 -15.34 23.09 25.15
N VAL A 1055 -16.56 23.04 24.62
CA VAL A 1055 -16.94 23.67 23.35
C VAL A 1055 -17.62 25.02 23.60
N THR A 1056 -18.65 25.06 24.45
CA THR A 1056 -19.41 26.29 24.73
C THR A 1056 -18.75 27.16 25.79
N ARG A 1057 -17.85 26.59 26.60
CA ARG A 1057 -17.24 27.20 27.80
C ARG A 1057 -18.24 27.61 28.87
N ASP A 1058 -19.46 27.09 28.81
CA ASP A 1058 -20.48 27.32 29.85
C ASP A 1058 -20.12 26.53 31.11
N SER A 1059 -19.83 27.25 32.21
CA SER A 1059 -19.47 26.65 33.49
C SER A 1059 -20.62 25.93 34.19
N GLU A 1060 -21.86 26.22 33.77
CA GLU A 1060 -23.07 25.57 34.27
C GLU A 1060 -23.44 24.33 33.46
N GLU A 1061 -22.69 24.01 32.40
CA GLU A 1061 -22.94 22.88 31.53
C GLU A 1061 -21.77 21.89 31.58
N MET A 1062 -22.06 20.63 31.89
CA MET A 1062 -21.10 19.55 31.81
C MET A 1062 -21.20 18.87 30.45
N PHE A 1063 -20.07 18.34 29.98
CA PHE A 1063 -20.00 17.51 28.78
C PHE A 1063 -19.40 16.16 29.16
N ALA A 1064 -19.99 15.07 28.67
CA ALA A 1064 -19.48 13.74 28.94
C ALA A 1064 -19.60 12.82 27.72
N GLU A 1065 -18.66 11.89 27.64
CA GLU A 1065 -18.60 10.84 26.63
C GLU A 1065 -18.59 9.46 27.30
N VAL A 1066 -19.29 8.49 26.71
CA VAL A 1066 -19.43 7.12 27.21
C VAL A 1066 -19.15 6.11 26.09
N VAL A 1067 -18.39 5.05 26.41
CA VAL A 1067 -18.11 3.92 25.51
C VAL A 1067 -18.36 2.59 26.20
N LEU A 1068 -18.49 1.55 25.39
CA LEU A 1068 -18.51 0.16 25.80
C LEU A 1068 -17.09 -0.33 26.12
N GLY A 1069 -16.94 -1.02 27.26
CA GLY A 1069 -15.64 -1.52 27.70
C GLY A 1069 -14.77 -0.45 28.35
N LEU A 1070 -13.46 -0.64 28.27
CA LEU A 1070 -12.43 0.17 28.91
C LEU A 1070 -12.27 1.55 28.25
N GLY A 1071 -11.94 2.56 29.07
CA GLY A 1071 -11.82 3.97 28.67
C GLY A 1071 -10.69 4.25 27.68
N GLU A 1072 -9.72 3.34 27.59
CA GLU A 1072 -8.65 3.31 26.58
C GLU A 1072 -9.21 3.30 25.15
N THR A 1073 -10.47 2.87 24.96
CA THR A 1073 -11.18 2.97 23.68
C THR A 1073 -11.48 4.43 23.28
N ILE A 1074 -11.80 5.31 24.25
CA ILE A 1074 -11.96 6.77 24.04
C ILE A 1074 -10.58 7.41 23.92
N VAL A 1075 -9.73 7.13 24.90
CA VAL A 1075 -8.44 7.81 25.05
C VAL A 1075 -7.49 7.51 23.89
N GLY A 1076 -7.51 6.27 23.39
CA GLY A 1076 -6.75 5.82 22.22
C GLY A 1076 -7.40 6.16 20.88
N ASN A 1077 -8.47 6.97 20.86
CA ASN A 1077 -9.15 7.46 19.65
C ASN A 1077 -9.52 6.35 18.64
N TYR A 1078 -10.07 5.23 19.13
CA TYR A 1078 -10.53 4.17 18.23
C TYR A 1078 -11.63 4.70 17.30
N PRO A 1079 -11.63 4.35 15.99
CA PRO A 1079 -12.54 4.98 15.02
C PRO A 1079 -14.03 4.83 15.36
N GLY A 1080 -14.75 5.95 15.28
CA GLY A 1080 -16.20 6.08 15.52
C GLY A 1080 -16.53 6.86 16.79
N ARG A 1081 -17.75 7.41 16.88
CA ARG A 1081 -18.15 8.29 17.99
C ARG A 1081 -18.39 7.52 19.29
N ALA A 1082 -18.17 8.19 20.41
CA ALA A 1082 -18.73 7.81 21.72
C ALA A 1082 -20.19 8.30 21.86
N LEU A 1083 -20.90 7.82 22.89
CA LEU A 1083 -22.17 8.38 23.33
C LEU A 1083 -21.83 9.70 24.00
N SER A 1084 -22.20 10.83 23.41
CA SER A 1084 -21.92 12.14 24.00
C SER A 1084 -23.21 12.79 24.47
N PHE A 1085 -23.13 13.49 25.60
CA PHE A 1085 -24.26 14.25 26.14
C PHE A 1085 -23.77 15.48 26.90
N THR A 1086 -24.64 16.49 27.00
CA THR A 1086 -24.46 17.60 27.93
C THR A 1086 -25.48 17.54 29.05
N CYS A 1087 -25.13 18.10 30.20
CA CYS A 1087 -26.06 18.22 31.32
C CYS A 1087 -25.83 19.53 32.04
N LYS A 1088 -26.88 20.36 32.15
CA LYS A 1088 -26.83 21.56 32.99
C LYS A 1088 -26.82 21.19 34.46
N LYS A 1089 -25.88 21.75 35.22
CA LYS A 1089 -25.67 21.45 36.65
C LYS A 1089 -26.92 21.74 37.48
N SER A 1090 -27.62 22.81 37.14
CA SER A 1090 -28.84 23.30 37.81
C SER A 1090 -30.10 22.49 37.51
N ILE A 1091 -30.24 21.96 36.30
CA ILE A 1091 -31.47 21.30 35.84
C ILE A 1091 -31.37 19.77 35.99
N GLY A 1092 -30.17 19.20 35.82
CA GLY A 1092 -29.96 17.76 35.94
C GLY A 1092 -30.76 16.97 34.91
N VAL A 1093 -30.83 17.42 33.65
CA VAL A 1093 -31.43 16.64 32.56
C VAL A 1093 -30.36 16.47 31.48
N PRO A 1094 -29.94 15.22 31.18
CA PRO A 1094 -28.95 14.98 30.16
C PRO A 1094 -29.57 15.13 28.76
N VAL A 1095 -28.84 15.78 27.86
CA VAL A 1095 -29.22 15.95 26.45
C VAL A 1095 -28.22 15.20 25.60
N VAL A 1096 -28.67 14.13 24.94
CA VAL A 1096 -27.84 13.32 24.05
C VAL A 1096 -27.49 14.12 22.81
N LEU A 1097 -26.19 14.19 22.48
CA LEU A 1097 -25.65 14.89 21.32
C LEU A 1097 -25.24 13.93 20.20
N SER A 1098 -24.78 12.72 20.54
CA SER A 1098 -24.46 11.68 19.56
C SER A 1098 -24.61 10.28 20.15
N TYR A 1099 -25.10 9.33 19.35
CA TYR A 1099 -25.02 7.91 19.68
C TYR A 1099 -23.67 7.30 19.26
N PRO A 1100 -23.15 6.31 20.01
CA PRO A 1100 -21.87 5.69 19.67
C PRO A 1100 -21.90 4.92 18.37
N GLY A 1101 -20.77 4.97 17.68
CA GLY A 1101 -20.54 4.26 16.43
C GLY A 1101 -19.27 3.42 16.43
N LYS A 1102 -18.48 3.33 17.51
CA LYS A 1102 -17.19 2.62 17.51
C LYS A 1102 -17.37 1.14 17.12
N SER A 1103 -16.49 0.63 16.24
CA SER A 1103 -16.58 -0.75 15.74
C SER A 1103 -16.08 -1.80 16.74
N VAL A 1104 -15.15 -1.40 17.62
CA VAL A 1104 -14.52 -2.27 18.61
C VAL A 1104 -14.44 -1.59 19.97
N GLY A 1105 -14.49 -2.39 21.04
CA GLY A 1105 -14.24 -1.97 22.42
C GLY A 1105 -13.18 -2.85 23.06
N LEU A 1106 -12.42 -2.28 24.00
CA LEU A 1106 -11.41 -3.01 24.76
C LEU A 1106 -12.01 -3.55 26.05
N TYR A 1107 -11.75 -4.81 26.38
CA TYR A 1107 -12.22 -5.43 27.62
C TYR A 1107 -11.09 -6.17 28.32
N GLY A 1108 -11.04 -6.12 29.63
CA GLY A 1108 -9.99 -6.78 30.42
C GLY A 1108 -9.96 -6.28 31.85
N GLY A 1109 -9.20 -6.97 32.69
CA GLY A 1109 -8.94 -6.59 34.07
C GLY A 1109 -7.44 -6.64 34.36
N GLY A 1110 -7.09 -6.84 35.63
CA GLY A 1110 -5.70 -6.89 36.07
C GLY A 1110 -5.23 -5.57 36.66
N LEU A 1111 -4.02 -5.15 36.29
CA LEU A 1111 -3.37 -3.94 36.81
C LEU A 1111 -3.00 -3.00 35.68
N ILE A 1112 -3.12 -1.70 35.95
CA ILE A 1112 -2.60 -0.63 35.11
C ILE A 1112 -1.47 0.09 35.83
N PHE A 1113 -0.35 0.24 35.13
CA PHE A 1113 0.84 0.96 35.57
C PHE A 1113 0.83 2.32 34.86
N ARG A 1114 0.36 3.36 35.55
CA ARG A 1114 0.22 4.71 35.02
C ARG A 1114 1.45 5.55 35.35
N SER A 1115 1.88 6.38 34.41
CA SER A 1115 2.81 7.47 34.70
C SER A 1115 2.21 8.41 35.74
N ASP A 1116 3.02 8.90 36.67
CA ASP A 1116 2.60 9.88 37.66
C ASP A 1116 3.75 10.82 37.97
N SER A 1117 4.08 11.71 37.01
CA SER A 1117 5.27 12.56 37.11
C SER A 1117 5.00 13.89 37.84
N ASN A 1118 6.05 14.47 38.41
CA ASN A 1118 5.99 15.81 39.01
C ASN A 1118 5.82 16.94 37.98
N ALA A 1119 6.06 16.67 36.69
CA ALA A 1119 5.86 17.64 35.61
C ALA A 1119 4.40 17.76 35.21
N GLU A 1120 3.63 16.67 35.29
CA GLU A 1120 2.17 16.68 35.03
C GLU A 1120 1.39 17.62 35.98
N ASP A 1121 2.01 18.03 37.09
CA ASP A 1121 1.47 18.98 38.07
C ASP A 1121 1.79 20.45 37.79
N LEU A 1122 2.58 20.75 36.75
CA LEU A 1122 2.99 22.12 36.44
C LEU A 1122 1.84 22.92 35.80
N GLU A 1123 1.62 24.12 36.34
CA GLU A 1123 0.62 25.05 35.83
C GLU A 1123 0.96 25.45 34.37
N ASN A 1124 0.05 25.18 33.44
CA ASN A 1124 0.23 25.31 31.97
C ASN A 1124 1.08 24.21 31.28
N TYR A 1125 1.39 23.10 31.94
CA TYR A 1125 2.02 21.94 31.30
C TYR A 1125 0.97 20.91 30.87
N ALA A 1126 0.79 20.74 29.56
CA ALA A 1126 -0.15 19.80 28.97
C ALA A 1126 0.41 18.36 28.96
N GLY A 1127 0.50 17.73 30.13
CA GLY A 1127 1.10 16.39 30.28
C GLY A 1127 0.26 15.20 29.78
N ALA A 1128 -0.98 15.43 29.33
CA ALA A 1128 -1.92 14.39 28.95
C ALA A 1128 -1.39 13.54 27.77
N GLY A 1129 -1.28 12.22 27.98
CA GLY A 1129 -0.89 11.27 26.93
C GLY A 1129 0.56 11.36 26.45
N LEU A 1130 1.44 12.07 27.17
CA LEU A 1130 2.87 12.14 26.81
C LEU A 1130 3.61 10.86 27.21
N TYR A 1131 3.33 10.39 28.43
CA TYR A 1131 3.92 9.21 29.04
C TYR A 1131 2.96 8.03 28.99
N ASP A 1132 3.50 6.82 29.02
CA ASP A 1132 2.72 5.62 28.75
C ASP A 1132 2.01 5.10 30.01
N SER A 1133 0.83 4.52 29.80
CA SER A 1133 0.13 3.72 30.80
C SER A 1133 0.01 2.29 30.28
N ILE A 1134 0.49 1.33 31.07
CA ILE A 1134 0.61 -0.07 30.63
C ILE A 1134 -0.39 -0.94 31.39
N ILE A 1135 -1.27 -1.62 30.65
CA ILE A 1135 -2.23 -2.57 31.21
C ILE A 1135 -1.67 -3.99 31.09
N THR A 1136 -1.77 -4.77 32.17
CA THR A 1136 -1.43 -6.20 32.16
C THR A 1136 -2.47 -7.04 32.95
N PRO A 1137 -2.97 -8.14 32.36
CA PRO A 1137 -2.72 -8.62 31.00
C PRO A 1137 -3.31 -7.67 29.93
N GLN A 1138 -2.81 -7.77 28.70
CA GLN A 1138 -3.29 -6.93 27.59
C GLN A 1138 -4.81 -7.10 27.37
N PRO A 1139 -5.57 -6.00 27.21
CA PRO A 1139 -7.01 -6.07 26.95
C PRO A 1139 -7.33 -6.84 25.66
N ARG A 1140 -8.45 -7.56 25.67
CA ARG A 1140 -9.02 -8.14 24.44
C ARG A 1140 -9.75 -7.05 23.65
N CYS A 1141 -9.52 -7.03 22.34
CA CYS A 1141 -10.29 -6.22 21.40
C CYS A 1141 -11.54 -7.00 20.98
N VAL A 1142 -12.73 -6.38 21.11
CA VAL A 1142 -14.02 -7.05 20.95
C VAL A 1142 -14.87 -6.27 19.95
N PRO A 1143 -15.41 -6.90 18.89
CA PRO A 1143 -16.38 -6.26 18.01
C PRO A 1143 -17.66 -5.88 18.76
N LEU A 1144 -18.18 -4.67 18.51
CA LEU A 1144 -19.36 -4.15 19.21
C LEU A 1144 -20.64 -4.32 18.38
N ASP A 1145 -21.72 -4.79 19.01
CA ASP A 1145 -23.07 -4.81 18.41
C ASP A 1145 -24.04 -3.99 19.26
N TYR A 1146 -24.23 -2.72 18.87
CA TYR A 1146 -25.11 -1.78 19.56
C TYR A 1146 -26.59 -2.13 19.45
N SER A 1147 -27.00 -3.02 18.54
CA SER A 1147 -28.42 -3.41 18.43
C SER A 1147 -28.95 -4.13 19.68
N THR A 1148 -28.05 -4.67 20.49
CA THR A 1148 -28.34 -5.40 21.72
C THR A 1148 -28.02 -4.61 22.99
N GLU A 1149 -27.49 -3.39 22.86
CA GLU A 1149 -26.94 -2.64 23.98
C GLU A 1149 -28.04 -1.91 24.78
N PRO A 1150 -28.28 -2.27 26.06
CA PRO A 1150 -29.34 -1.64 26.86
C PRO A 1150 -29.17 -0.12 27.01
N LEU A 1151 -27.93 0.38 27.15
CA LEU A 1151 -27.67 1.81 27.27
C LEU A 1151 -28.19 2.62 26.07
N PHE A 1152 -28.40 1.98 24.93
CA PHE A 1152 -28.94 2.62 23.73
C PHE A 1152 -30.45 2.56 23.66
N TRP A 1153 -31.07 1.43 24.00
CA TRP A 1153 -32.48 1.17 23.66
C TRP A 1153 -33.43 1.24 24.85
N ASP A 1154 -32.91 1.27 26.08
CA ASP A 1154 -33.70 1.51 27.28
C ASP A 1154 -33.52 2.97 27.71
N GLU A 1155 -34.51 3.81 27.39
CA GLU A 1155 -34.48 5.24 27.69
C GLU A 1155 -34.37 5.52 29.19
N ASN A 1156 -35.00 4.72 30.05
CA ASN A 1156 -34.94 4.92 31.49
C ASN A 1156 -33.54 4.60 32.01
N LEU A 1157 -33.00 3.43 31.65
CA LEU A 1157 -31.64 3.03 32.01
C LEU A 1157 -30.62 4.05 31.50
N ARG A 1158 -30.78 4.51 30.25
CA ARG A 1158 -29.91 5.51 29.64
C ARG A 1158 -29.94 6.80 30.45
N ASN A 1159 -31.13 7.39 30.67
CA ASN A 1159 -31.26 8.64 31.40
C ASN A 1159 -30.71 8.52 32.83
N ASP A 1160 -31.02 7.44 33.54
CA ASP A 1160 -30.52 7.18 34.90
C ASP A 1160 -28.99 7.05 34.94
N THR A 1161 -28.41 6.39 33.94
CA THR A 1161 -26.95 6.22 33.81
C THR A 1161 -26.28 7.56 33.50
N LEU A 1162 -26.78 8.32 32.53
CA LEU A 1162 -26.22 9.62 32.15
C LEU A 1162 -26.35 10.64 33.30
N LEU A 1163 -27.46 10.59 34.04
CA LEU A 1163 -27.66 11.38 35.26
C LEU A 1163 -26.65 11.03 36.34
N SER A 1164 -26.44 9.74 36.60
CA SER A 1164 -25.45 9.27 37.57
C SER A 1164 -24.04 9.74 37.18
N ILE A 1165 -23.69 9.69 35.90
CA ILE A 1165 -22.41 10.21 35.37
C ILE A 1165 -22.30 11.72 35.60
N ALA A 1166 -23.36 12.49 35.34
CA ALA A 1166 -23.38 13.93 35.59
C ALA A 1166 -23.21 14.26 37.10
N ASP A 1167 -23.86 13.50 37.98
CA ASP A 1167 -23.75 13.70 39.43
C ASP A 1167 -22.37 13.31 39.98
N ILE A 1168 -21.68 12.34 39.38
CA ILE A 1168 -20.25 12.10 39.64
C ILE A 1168 -19.44 13.35 39.32
N GLY A 1169 -19.70 13.98 38.17
CA GLY A 1169 -19.04 15.22 37.75
C GLY A 1169 -19.14 16.32 38.81
N LYS A 1170 -20.36 16.58 39.31
CA LYS A 1170 -20.60 17.56 40.37
C LYS A 1170 -19.89 17.19 41.67
N ALA A 1171 -20.04 15.95 42.13
CA ALA A 1171 -19.45 15.50 43.40
C ALA A 1171 -17.91 15.62 43.40
N VAL A 1172 -17.27 15.29 42.27
CA VAL A 1172 -15.82 15.39 42.11
C VAL A 1172 -15.36 16.86 42.01
N GLU A 1173 -16.08 17.70 41.27
CA GLU A 1173 -15.81 19.15 41.20
C GLU A 1173 -15.93 19.83 42.56
N GLU A 1174 -16.99 19.55 43.32
CA GLU A 1174 -17.20 20.07 44.68
C GLU A 1174 -16.10 19.58 45.64
N ALA A 1175 -15.70 18.31 45.54
CA ALA A 1175 -14.67 17.73 46.38
C ALA A 1175 -13.27 18.35 46.14
N LEU A 1176 -12.96 18.72 44.90
CA LEU A 1176 -11.66 19.26 44.48
C LEU A 1176 -11.62 20.79 44.36
N GLY A 1177 -12.78 21.45 44.29
CA GLY A 1177 -12.95 22.91 44.36
C GLY A 1177 -12.58 23.68 43.07
N ALA A 1178 -12.48 23.00 41.94
CA ALA A 1178 -12.17 23.58 40.63
C ALA A 1178 -12.72 22.69 39.51
N PRO A 1179 -12.96 23.20 38.30
CA PRO A 1179 -13.35 22.40 37.14
C PRO A 1179 -12.44 21.18 36.93
N GLN A 1180 -13.04 20.02 36.63
CA GLN A 1180 -12.34 18.75 36.52
C GLN A 1180 -12.54 18.08 35.15
N ASP A 1181 -11.52 17.35 34.75
CA ASP A 1181 -11.52 16.32 33.72
C ASP A 1181 -11.41 14.96 34.43
N ILE A 1182 -12.45 14.14 34.30
CA ILE A 1182 -12.69 12.97 35.13
C ILE A 1182 -12.81 11.74 34.24
N GLU A 1183 -12.04 10.71 34.53
CA GLU A 1183 -12.21 9.38 33.95
C GLU A 1183 -12.89 8.48 34.97
N GLY A 1184 -13.93 7.77 34.54
CA GLY A 1184 -14.65 6.82 35.38
C GLY A 1184 -15.18 5.62 34.60
N VAL A 1185 -15.65 4.64 35.35
CA VAL A 1185 -16.21 3.40 34.79
C VAL A 1185 -17.43 2.95 35.57
N TYR A 1186 -18.36 2.31 34.86
CA TYR A 1186 -19.47 1.57 35.39
C TYR A 1186 -19.20 0.07 35.20
N SER A 1187 -19.27 -0.70 36.28
CA SER A 1187 -19.06 -2.14 36.26
C SER A 1187 -19.99 -2.82 37.26
N LYS A 1188 -20.85 -3.71 36.76
CA LYS A 1188 -21.75 -4.56 37.56
C LYS A 1188 -22.58 -3.76 38.58
N GLY A 1189 -23.20 -2.66 38.13
CA GLY A 1189 -24.07 -1.83 38.97
C GLY A 1189 -23.35 -0.83 39.87
N ARG A 1190 -22.03 -0.64 39.72
CA ARG A 1190 -21.23 0.26 40.55
C ARG A 1190 -20.42 1.23 39.71
N PHE A 1191 -20.39 2.48 40.13
CA PHE A 1191 -19.57 3.53 39.54
C PHE A 1191 -18.23 3.66 40.24
N TYR A 1192 -17.18 3.88 39.45
CA TYR A 1192 -15.82 4.12 39.93
C TYR A 1192 -15.27 5.38 39.26
N VAL A 1193 -14.59 6.22 40.03
CA VAL A 1193 -13.71 7.27 39.49
C VAL A 1193 -12.30 6.71 39.47
N VAL A 1194 -11.70 6.59 38.28
CA VAL A 1194 -10.37 5.98 38.10
C VAL A 1194 -9.27 7.03 38.02
N GLN A 1195 -9.61 8.25 37.57
CA GLN A 1195 -8.70 9.39 37.52
C GLN A 1195 -9.50 10.71 37.57
N SER A 1196 -8.90 11.75 38.15
CA SER A 1196 -9.40 13.12 38.06
C SER A 1196 -8.22 14.08 37.98
N ARG A 1197 -8.36 15.12 37.17
CA ARG A 1197 -7.39 16.22 37.07
C ARG A 1197 -8.10 17.56 36.88
N PRO A 1198 -7.50 18.69 37.29
CA PRO A 1198 -8.03 20.00 36.96
C PRO A 1198 -8.19 20.16 35.45
N GLN A 1199 -9.36 20.63 35.02
CA GLN A 1199 -9.60 20.96 33.62
C GLN A 1199 -8.80 22.21 33.25
N VAL A 1200 -8.07 22.12 32.15
CA VAL A 1200 -7.15 23.15 31.65
C VAL A 1200 -7.66 23.70 30.31
N GLY A 1201 -7.34 24.96 29.98
CA GLY A 1201 -7.71 25.58 28.70
C GLY A 1201 -9.14 26.14 28.60
N ILE A 1202 -9.81 26.38 29.74
CA ILE A 1202 -11.15 27.02 29.83
C ILE A 1202 -11.07 28.51 29.48
#